data_AF-A0A9D8NE92-F1
#
_entry.id   AF-A0A9D8NE92-F1
#
_cell.length_a   1.000
_cell.length_b   1.000
_cell.length_c   1.000
_cell.angle_alpha   90.00
_cell.angle_beta   90.00
_cell.angle_gamma   90.00
#
_symmetry.space_group_name_H-M   'P 1'
#
loop_
_entity.id
_entity.type
_entity.pdbx_description
1 polymer ?
#
loop_
_entity_poly.entity_id
_entity_poly.type
_entity_poly.pdbx_seq_one_letter_code
_entity_poly.pdbx_strand_id
1 'polypeptide(L)'
;MKKILSLIIISALCCTPLFAKKQSEGTVSGTVADAAGYPLGFATVYLTGAGGGVASGAAADEQGKFTLKAPQGDYTLVVSLIGYKDASAEIKLGAEALDLGIIRLEEDVQMLEGAIAEAVMPKTKITGEGLQTGVRGSVLENVGTANDVLAKTPGLIKGKDGIEVIGKGAPLIYINGHKVTDAGELDRLQSNEIQSVEVITNPGAQYDATVRSVVRIKTIRRQGEGFGFNFNASDSQSLDWAEGNRPASALNVNYRTGGVDVFGGMNYNGYSTNQLSVAETASYGKDWTFVNKGSIDGDYFSQNLHGNAGVNWQMADNHYIGGKVEWGRTLKMVDSTLIVTDVFENGELVDKLSTVTIDRIGSVAPLSLGANVYYNGLIANKLNIDINLDYYGTDDSSSSLSREASAMTHDAEIHSESNNSGRMYAAKAVLSYPIWIGQLQAGTEETFSRRSDNYSIKGIDIIPASSAKVREDNYAGFASYAFYLPKVGQFSTGIRYEYVNYEYEDALNPESNLSRPYGNWFPSASYAGAFGPVQMMLSYSRKTKRPHYSQLDGAIRYNNRYIWQSGNAQLQPQISNSLSATAVWKFVTLMLEYSKTDGTIMTWSVPYNDEGIALVKPINIDTPYRNMTAFLNLTPTIGPWTMNYTVGLIPQWLTINAPDPREPSGVRATSFNGRPLCFAELFNTFTFKGGWQFELGGTVQTKGYVENAYLETYNFDLTAAIQKTLLKDGSLVLRLEGSDLTRTASNSIATDFGCQTINQANQWDTRRIKFSLRYRFNNAKSKYKGTGAGVEQKARM
;
A
#
# COMPACT_ATOMS: atom_id res chain seq x y z
N MET A 1 -43.66 17.92 -44.28
CA MET A 1 -43.31 18.01 -42.84
C MET A 1 -44.42 18.68 -42.02
N LYS A 2 -45.67 18.18 -42.11
CA LYS A 2 -46.84 18.72 -41.39
C LYS A 2 -47.44 17.74 -40.36
N LYS A 3 -46.73 16.64 -40.05
CA LYS A 3 -47.14 15.64 -39.05
C LYS A 3 -46.26 15.61 -37.77
N ILE A 4 -45.18 16.39 -37.72
CA ILE A 4 -44.29 16.48 -36.54
C ILE A 4 -44.66 17.66 -35.62
N LEU A 5 -45.27 18.72 -36.16
CA LEU A 5 -45.79 19.83 -35.34
C LEU A 5 -47.10 19.49 -34.59
N SER A 6 -47.81 18.44 -35.02
CA SER A 6 -49.08 18.02 -34.41
C SER A 6 -48.89 17.16 -33.16
N LEU A 7 -47.72 16.54 -32.97
CA LEU A 7 -47.42 15.73 -31.78
C LEU A 7 -46.91 16.58 -30.59
N ILE A 8 -46.36 17.76 -30.86
CA ILE A 8 -45.84 18.68 -29.82
C ILE A 8 -46.97 19.52 -29.20
N ILE A 9 -48.12 19.65 -29.88
CA ILE A 9 -49.27 20.44 -29.38
C ILE A 9 -50.27 19.58 -28.59
N ILE A 10 -50.23 18.24 -28.72
CA ILE A 10 -51.08 17.32 -27.94
C ILE A 10 -50.40 16.89 -26.61
N SER A 11 -49.08 17.02 -26.46
CA SER A 11 -48.41 16.81 -25.16
C SER A 11 -48.49 18.02 -24.22
N ALA A 12 -49.01 19.17 -24.69
CA ALA A 12 -49.08 20.42 -23.93
C ALA A 12 -50.47 20.71 -23.30
N LEU A 13 -51.48 19.86 -23.50
CA LEU A 13 -52.84 20.07 -22.97
C LEU A 13 -53.33 19.05 -21.92
N CYS A 14 -52.46 18.19 -21.40
CA CYS A 14 -52.77 17.29 -20.27
C CYS A 14 -52.07 17.66 -18.95
N CYS A 15 -51.46 18.84 -18.84
CA CYS A 15 -51.01 19.37 -17.56
C CYS A 15 -52.13 20.15 -16.87
N THR A 16 -53.11 19.44 -16.32
CA THR A 16 -53.81 19.98 -15.16
C THR A 16 -52.79 20.02 -14.00
N PRO A 17 -52.59 21.17 -13.34
CA PRO A 17 -51.86 21.16 -12.08
C PRO A 17 -52.70 20.39 -11.08
N LEU A 18 -52.36 19.13 -10.83
CA LEU A 18 -52.62 18.57 -9.51
C LEU A 18 -51.86 19.48 -8.55
N PHE A 19 -52.58 20.38 -7.92
CA PHE A 19 -52.17 20.99 -6.66
C PHE A 19 -52.01 19.84 -5.66
N ALA A 20 -50.85 19.19 -5.67
CA ALA A 20 -50.38 18.48 -4.50
C ALA A 20 -50.32 19.53 -3.39
N LYS A 21 -51.18 19.38 -2.38
CA LYS A 21 -51.05 20.12 -1.13
C LYS A 21 -49.59 19.99 -0.72
N LYS A 22 -48.85 21.09 -0.69
CA LYS A 22 -47.52 21.16 -0.11
C LYS A 22 -47.68 20.82 1.36
N GLN A 23 -47.60 19.54 1.72
CA GLN A 23 -47.46 19.14 3.10
C GLN A 23 -46.18 19.81 3.60
N SER A 24 -46.29 20.55 4.70
CA SER A 24 -45.12 21.08 5.38
C SER A 24 -44.22 19.89 5.73
N GLU A 25 -42.99 19.91 5.23
CA GLU A 25 -41.98 18.91 5.54
C GLU A 25 -41.31 19.28 6.87
N GLY A 26 -41.22 18.30 7.78
CA GLY A 26 -40.36 18.40 8.95
C GLY A 26 -38.94 17.94 8.61
N THR A 27 -37.98 18.34 9.43
CA THR A 27 -36.58 17.86 9.34
C THR A 27 -36.22 17.11 10.61
N VAL A 28 -35.55 15.97 10.49
CA VAL A 28 -34.98 15.24 11.64
C VAL A 28 -33.48 15.03 11.43
N SER A 29 -32.68 15.24 12.47
CA SER A 29 -31.22 15.06 12.46
C SER A 29 -30.73 14.30 13.69
N GLY A 30 -29.51 13.79 13.63
CA GLY A 30 -28.84 13.16 14.75
C GLY A 30 -27.46 12.63 14.37
N THR A 31 -26.78 12.00 15.33
CA THR A 31 -25.48 11.34 15.14
C THR A 31 -25.59 9.88 15.57
N VAL A 32 -25.31 8.95 14.67
CA VAL A 32 -25.18 7.52 14.97
C VAL A 32 -23.81 7.27 15.56
N ALA A 33 -23.76 6.62 16.71
CA ALA A 33 -22.52 6.21 17.36
C ALA A 33 -22.64 4.81 17.94
N ASP A 34 -21.53 4.17 18.30
CA ASP A 34 -21.57 2.95 19.10
C ASP A 34 -21.74 3.26 20.61
N ALA A 35 -21.83 2.22 21.42
CA ALA A 35 -21.94 2.33 22.88
C ALA A 35 -20.78 3.12 23.53
N ALA A 36 -19.61 3.16 22.90
CA ALA A 36 -18.44 3.91 23.35
C ALA A 36 -18.41 5.36 22.84
N GLY A 37 -19.44 5.78 22.09
CA GLY A 37 -19.60 7.13 21.56
C GLY A 37 -18.81 7.39 20.29
N TYR A 38 -18.33 6.36 19.59
CA TYR A 38 -17.66 6.53 18.30
C TYR A 38 -18.67 6.67 17.18
N PRO A 39 -18.52 7.67 16.30
CA PRO A 39 -19.44 7.84 15.19
C PRO A 39 -19.41 6.65 14.24
N LEU A 40 -20.60 6.15 13.91
CA LEU A 40 -20.81 5.03 13.00
C LEU A 40 -21.23 5.57 11.64
N GLY A 41 -20.24 5.80 10.80
CA GLY A 41 -20.48 6.26 9.44
C GLY A 41 -21.07 5.18 8.54
N PHE A 42 -21.77 5.63 7.50
CA PHE A 42 -22.50 4.79 6.54
C PHE A 42 -23.66 3.97 7.15
N ALA A 43 -24.01 4.19 8.42
CA ALA A 43 -25.23 3.65 9.01
C ALA A 43 -26.45 4.16 8.23
N THR A 44 -27.34 3.26 7.82
CA THR A 44 -28.54 3.65 7.10
C THR A 44 -29.61 4.09 8.07
N VAL A 45 -30.10 5.31 7.88
CA VAL A 45 -31.12 5.94 8.73
C VAL A 45 -32.34 6.23 7.86
N TYR A 46 -33.49 5.69 8.23
CA TYR A 46 -34.71 5.84 7.44
C TYR A 46 -35.97 5.95 8.30
N LEU A 47 -36.98 6.63 7.76
CA LEU A 47 -38.30 6.80 8.33
C LEU A 47 -39.27 5.83 7.66
N THR A 48 -39.97 5.03 8.44
CA THR A 48 -41.12 4.24 7.99
C THR A 48 -42.41 4.87 8.46
N GLY A 49 -43.38 5.02 7.56
CA GLY A 49 -44.74 5.44 7.91
C GLY A 49 -45.56 4.26 8.46
N ALA A 50 -46.78 4.54 8.95
CA ALA A 50 -47.67 3.54 9.56
C ALA A 50 -47.99 2.30 8.70
N GLY A 51 -47.80 2.37 7.37
CA GLY A 51 -47.96 1.25 6.44
C GLY A 51 -46.68 0.43 6.17
N GLY A 52 -45.57 0.71 6.86
CA GLY A 52 -44.28 0.01 6.69
C GLY A 52 -43.43 0.46 5.49
N GLY A 53 -43.94 1.35 4.64
CA GLY A 53 -43.17 1.93 3.53
C GLY A 53 -42.15 2.98 4.01
N VAL A 54 -40.97 3.01 3.37
CA VAL A 54 -39.93 4.00 3.64
C VAL A 54 -40.35 5.36 3.07
N ALA A 55 -40.59 6.33 3.95
CA ALA A 55 -41.00 7.69 3.61
C ALA A 55 -39.83 8.61 3.29
N SER A 56 -38.68 8.39 3.94
CA SER A 56 -37.41 9.10 3.68
C SER A 56 -36.26 8.26 4.23
N GLY A 57 -35.09 8.33 3.62
CA GLY A 57 -33.89 7.66 4.13
C GLY A 57 -32.62 8.37 3.68
N ALA A 58 -31.53 8.15 4.40
CA ALA A 58 -30.17 8.62 4.12
C ALA A 58 -29.17 7.75 4.86
N ALA A 59 -27.95 7.64 4.35
CA ALA A 59 -26.85 7.08 5.12
C ALA A 59 -26.15 8.18 5.94
N ALA A 60 -25.73 7.83 7.15
CA ALA A 60 -24.90 8.66 7.99
C ALA A 60 -23.56 8.94 7.29
N ASP A 61 -23.02 10.15 7.44
CA ASP A 61 -21.70 10.52 6.93
C ASP A 61 -20.58 9.76 7.65
N GLU A 62 -19.32 9.93 7.25
CA GLU A 62 -18.17 9.28 7.92
C GLU A 62 -18.02 9.64 9.42
N GLN A 63 -18.68 10.72 9.86
CA GLN A 63 -18.75 11.17 11.25
C GLN A 63 -20.07 10.79 11.93
N GLY A 64 -20.84 9.87 11.35
CA GLY A 64 -22.07 9.31 11.91
C GLY A 64 -23.27 10.26 11.84
N LYS A 65 -23.16 11.46 11.26
CA LYS A 65 -24.28 12.42 11.23
C LYS A 65 -25.26 12.09 10.12
N PHE A 66 -26.55 12.27 10.40
CA PHE A 66 -27.62 12.12 9.41
C PHE A 66 -28.62 13.28 9.46
N THR A 67 -29.33 13.50 8.36
CA THR A 67 -30.46 14.45 8.29
C THR A 67 -31.49 13.95 7.27
N LEU A 68 -32.74 13.80 7.68
CA LEU A 68 -33.87 13.35 6.86
C LEU A 68 -34.95 14.44 6.77
N LYS A 69 -35.69 14.45 5.66
CA LYS A 69 -36.87 15.30 5.45
C LYS A 69 -38.05 14.44 5.01
N ALA A 70 -39.19 14.61 5.66
CA ALA A 70 -40.43 13.95 5.29
C ALA A 70 -41.62 14.86 5.63
N PRO A 71 -42.80 14.62 5.02
CA PRO A 71 -44.04 15.29 5.42
C PRO A 71 -44.27 15.21 6.94
N GLN A 72 -44.98 16.19 7.51
CA GLN A 72 -45.38 16.10 8.92
C GLN A 72 -46.25 14.87 9.18
N GLY A 73 -45.95 14.17 10.27
CA GLY A 73 -46.63 12.94 10.63
C GLY A 73 -45.87 12.12 11.66
N ASP A 74 -46.46 10.99 12.02
CA ASP A 74 -45.87 10.01 12.92
C ASP A 74 -45.08 8.97 12.11
N TYR A 75 -43.83 8.73 12.50
CA TYR A 75 -42.91 7.82 11.84
C TYR A 75 -42.18 6.95 12.85
N THR A 76 -41.71 5.79 12.40
CA THR A 76 -40.65 5.06 13.08
C THR A 76 -39.33 5.38 12.39
N LEU A 77 -38.39 6.00 13.11
CA LEU A 77 -37.00 6.08 12.68
C LEU A 77 -36.35 4.73 12.92
N VAL A 78 -35.65 4.22 11.92
CA VAL A 78 -34.81 3.03 12.04
C VAL A 78 -33.39 3.39 11.62
N VAL A 79 -32.43 3.00 12.46
CA VAL A 79 -30.99 3.12 12.21
C VAL A 79 -30.40 1.72 12.16
N SER A 80 -29.77 1.38 11.05
CA SER A 80 -29.25 0.04 10.78
C SER A 80 -27.83 0.10 10.22
N LEU A 81 -26.95 -0.79 10.71
CA LEU A 81 -25.58 -0.92 10.24
C LEU A 81 -25.10 -2.36 10.43
N ILE A 82 -24.34 -2.88 9.46
CA ILE A 82 -23.73 -4.22 9.54
C ILE A 82 -22.88 -4.34 10.81
N GLY A 83 -23.11 -5.41 11.57
CA GLY A 83 -22.41 -5.71 12.83
C GLY A 83 -23.02 -5.05 14.08
N TYR A 84 -24.16 -4.36 13.94
CA TYR A 84 -24.88 -3.71 15.03
C TYR A 84 -26.35 -4.10 15.02
N LYS A 85 -27.01 -4.04 16.18
CA LYS A 85 -28.46 -4.19 16.27
C LYS A 85 -29.13 -2.94 15.74
N ASP A 86 -30.23 -3.12 15.01
CA ASP A 86 -31.05 -2.01 14.57
C ASP A 86 -31.59 -1.24 15.79
N ALA A 87 -31.42 0.08 15.80
CA ALA A 87 -32.09 0.96 16.74
C ALA A 87 -33.34 1.53 16.08
N SER A 88 -34.45 1.55 16.82
CA SER A 88 -35.69 2.18 16.35
C SER A 88 -36.26 3.12 17.39
N ALA A 89 -36.88 4.21 16.92
CA ALA A 89 -37.53 5.20 17.76
C ALA A 89 -38.78 5.73 17.06
N GLU A 90 -39.90 5.79 17.78
CA GLU A 90 -41.08 6.50 17.31
C GLU A 90 -40.82 8.01 17.39
N ILE A 91 -41.02 8.70 16.28
CA ILE A 91 -40.80 10.15 16.19
C ILE A 91 -42.01 10.82 15.53
N LYS A 92 -42.31 12.02 15.99
CA LYS A 92 -43.34 12.88 15.42
C LYS A 92 -42.67 14.06 14.71
N LEU A 93 -42.72 14.08 13.38
CA LEU A 93 -42.16 15.19 12.59
C LEU A 93 -43.16 16.34 12.57
N GLY A 94 -42.78 17.47 13.18
CA GLY A 94 -43.51 18.74 13.16
C GLY A 94 -42.95 19.74 12.13
N ALA A 95 -43.33 21.01 12.25
CA ALA A 95 -42.79 22.10 11.41
C ALA A 95 -41.35 22.49 11.81
N GLU A 96 -40.99 22.27 13.07
CA GLU A 96 -39.66 22.54 13.62
C GLU A 96 -38.71 21.37 13.37
N ALA A 97 -37.41 21.67 13.29
CA ALA A 97 -36.39 20.65 13.15
C ALA A 97 -36.24 19.84 14.45
N LEU A 98 -36.33 18.52 14.35
CA LEU A 98 -36.17 17.59 15.47
C LEU A 98 -34.73 17.05 15.48
N ASP A 99 -33.95 17.38 16.51
CA ASP A 99 -32.64 16.76 16.73
C ASP A 99 -32.74 15.66 17.76
N LEU A 100 -32.36 14.44 17.38
CA LEU A 100 -32.37 13.25 18.22
C LEU A 100 -31.07 13.06 19.01
N GLY A 101 -30.09 13.94 18.84
CA GLY A 101 -28.81 13.84 19.51
C GLY A 101 -28.03 12.60 19.07
N ILE A 102 -27.42 11.87 20.02
CA ILE A 102 -26.62 10.68 19.72
C ILE A 102 -27.48 9.42 19.84
N ILE A 103 -27.69 8.73 18.71
CA ILE A 103 -28.31 7.41 18.66
C ILE A 103 -27.21 6.36 18.78
N ARG A 104 -27.21 5.64 19.90
CA ARG A 104 -26.22 4.58 20.15
C ARG A 104 -26.71 3.26 19.59
N LEU A 105 -25.96 2.70 18.66
CA LEU A 105 -26.14 1.31 18.23
C LEU A 105 -25.38 0.39 19.16
N GLU A 106 -26.08 -0.62 19.66
CA GLU A 106 -25.44 -1.75 20.33
C GLU A 106 -24.84 -2.68 19.29
N GLU A 107 -23.65 -3.22 19.58
CA GLU A 107 -23.13 -4.31 18.75
C GLU A 107 -24.11 -5.48 18.80
N ASP A 108 -24.35 -6.13 17.65
CA ASP A 108 -25.17 -7.33 17.63
C ASP A 108 -24.36 -8.52 18.14
N VAL A 109 -24.32 -8.64 19.48
CA VAL A 109 -23.63 -9.71 20.21
C VAL A 109 -24.51 -10.96 20.31
N GLN A 110 -25.23 -11.35 19.25
CA GLN A 110 -25.72 -12.73 19.11
C GLN A 110 -24.54 -13.69 18.82
N MET A 111 -23.54 -13.67 19.70
CA MET A 111 -22.40 -14.59 19.78
C MET A 111 -21.93 -14.65 21.24
N LEU A 112 -22.61 -15.52 22.00
CA LEU A 112 -22.18 -16.21 23.24
C LEU A 112 -22.16 -15.40 24.55
N GLU A 113 -23.16 -15.68 25.40
CA GLU A 113 -22.92 -15.87 26.84
C GLU A 113 -22.01 -17.09 27.02
N GLY A 114 -20.83 -16.87 27.60
CA GLY A 114 -19.88 -17.92 27.94
C GLY A 114 -18.69 -17.30 28.67
N ALA A 115 -18.65 -17.52 29.98
CA ALA A 115 -17.87 -16.78 30.96
C ALA A 115 -16.35 -17.01 30.90
N ILE A 116 -15.57 -15.95 31.15
CA ILE A 116 -14.76 -15.64 32.35
C ILE A 116 -13.75 -14.55 31.94
N ALA A 117 -13.57 -13.56 32.80
CA ALA A 117 -12.72 -12.39 32.60
C ALA A 117 -11.23 -12.71 32.37
N GLU A 118 -10.55 -11.79 31.70
CA GLU A 118 -9.09 -11.70 31.42
C GLU A 118 -8.56 -12.41 30.15
N ALA A 119 -9.09 -12.01 28.97
CA ALA A 119 -8.35 -11.56 27.77
C ALA A 119 -9.33 -11.32 26.61
N VAL A 120 -9.29 -10.14 25.98
CA VAL A 120 -10.28 -9.75 24.96
C VAL A 120 -9.72 -9.99 23.56
N MET A 121 -10.40 -10.84 22.79
CA MET A 121 -10.05 -11.13 21.38
C MET A 121 -10.12 -9.86 20.52
N PRO A 122 -9.19 -9.64 19.58
CA PRO A 122 -9.37 -8.63 18.55
C PRO A 122 -10.57 -9.01 17.67
N LYS A 123 -11.61 -8.17 17.67
CA LYS A 123 -12.80 -8.37 16.84
C LYS A 123 -12.50 -7.92 15.41
N THR A 124 -12.47 -8.86 14.47
CA THR A 124 -12.43 -8.56 13.04
C THR A 124 -13.84 -8.63 12.47
N LYS A 125 -14.23 -7.60 11.71
CA LYS A 125 -15.54 -7.52 11.04
C LYS A 125 -15.41 -6.95 9.64
N ILE A 126 -16.34 -7.32 8.78
CA ILE A 126 -16.48 -6.76 7.43
C ILE A 126 -17.13 -5.38 7.53
N THR A 127 -16.56 -4.42 6.82
CA THR A 127 -17.12 -3.08 6.57
C THR A 127 -17.58 -2.99 5.12
N GLY A 128 -18.16 -1.85 4.72
CA GLY A 128 -18.58 -1.61 3.34
C GLY A 128 -17.48 -1.64 2.28
N GLU A 129 -16.21 -1.52 2.70
CA GLU A 129 -15.05 -1.45 1.81
C GLU A 129 -13.94 -2.48 2.16
N GLY A 130 -13.93 -3.08 3.36
CA GLY A 130 -12.82 -3.92 3.78
C GLY A 130 -13.04 -4.72 5.08
N LEU A 131 -11.94 -5.12 5.71
CA LEU A 131 -11.91 -5.83 6.99
C LEU A 131 -11.39 -4.89 8.08
N GLN A 132 -12.18 -4.63 9.11
CA GLN A 132 -11.76 -3.84 10.25
C GLN A 132 -11.46 -4.73 11.45
N THR A 133 -10.24 -4.60 11.98
CA THR A 133 -9.77 -5.26 13.20
C THR A 133 -9.62 -4.24 14.32
N GLY A 134 -10.28 -4.50 15.44
CA GLY A 134 -10.14 -3.69 16.66
C GLY A 134 -8.78 -3.93 17.33
N VAL A 135 -8.05 -2.85 17.62
CA VAL A 135 -6.75 -2.91 18.31
C VAL A 135 -6.90 -2.55 19.78
N ARG A 136 -7.58 -1.43 20.07
CA ARG A 136 -7.84 -0.99 21.44
C ARG A 136 -8.67 -2.02 22.20
N GLY A 137 -8.27 -2.30 23.43
CA GLY A 137 -8.92 -3.27 24.30
C GLY A 137 -8.66 -4.71 23.89
N SER A 138 -7.77 -4.98 22.94
CA SER A 138 -7.34 -6.33 22.54
C SER A 138 -5.87 -6.55 22.88
N VAL A 139 -5.37 -7.78 22.68
CA VAL A 139 -3.93 -8.05 22.82
C VAL A 139 -3.07 -7.24 21.86
N LEU A 140 -3.62 -6.82 20.71
CA LEU A 140 -2.88 -5.99 19.75
C LEU A 140 -2.51 -4.65 20.39
N GLU A 141 -3.25 -4.15 21.38
CA GLU A 141 -2.97 -2.88 22.05
C GLU A 141 -1.55 -2.81 22.63
N ASN A 142 -0.94 -3.94 22.99
CA ASN A 142 0.37 -3.97 23.66
C ASN A 142 1.49 -4.57 22.79
N VAL A 143 1.22 -4.87 21.52
CA VAL A 143 2.15 -5.53 20.58
C VAL A 143 3.37 -4.70 20.17
N GLY A 144 3.40 -3.40 20.47
CA GLY A 144 4.53 -2.53 20.16
C GLY A 144 4.13 -1.49 19.13
N THR A 145 4.74 -1.51 17.96
CA THR A 145 4.55 -0.49 16.92
C THR A 145 3.30 -0.74 16.06
N ALA A 146 2.92 0.22 15.21
CA ALA A 146 1.90 -0.01 14.22
C ALA A 146 2.32 -1.08 13.21
N ASN A 147 3.59 -1.14 12.82
CA ASN A 147 4.10 -2.23 11.98
C ASN A 147 3.87 -3.60 12.63
N ASP A 148 4.09 -3.72 13.94
CA ASP A 148 3.87 -4.97 14.66
C ASP A 148 2.37 -5.32 14.73
N VAL A 149 1.49 -4.31 14.85
CA VAL A 149 0.03 -4.50 14.77
C VAL A 149 -0.39 -4.94 13.38
N LEU A 150 0.11 -4.26 12.35
CA LEU A 150 -0.19 -4.54 10.95
C LEU A 150 0.25 -5.95 10.58
N ALA A 151 1.47 -6.36 10.97
CA ALA A 151 1.98 -7.72 10.74
C ALA A 151 1.16 -8.81 11.46
N LYS A 152 0.32 -8.44 12.43
CA LYS A 152 -0.60 -9.33 13.15
C LYS A 152 -2.07 -9.05 12.84
N THR A 153 -2.36 -8.27 11.79
CA THR A 153 -3.72 -7.98 11.33
C THR A 153 -4.09 -8.96 10.20
N PRO A 154 -5.30 -9.55 10.21
CA PRO A 154 -5.71 -10.48 9.17
C PRO A 154 -5.54 -9.93 7.74
N GLY A 155 -4.86 -10.70 6.89
CA GLY A 155 -4.59 -10.34 5.50
C GLY A 155 -3.39 -9.42 5.27
N LEU A 156 -2.65 -9.08 6.32
CA LEU A 156 -1.39 -8.34 6.25
C LEU A 156 -0.23 -9.21 6.71
N ILE A 157 0.91 -9.07 6.03
CA ILE A 157 2.16 -9.78 6.33
C ILE A 157 3.32 -8.78 6.33
N LYS A 158 4.43 -9.15 6.96
CA LYS A 158 5.67 -8.38 6.90
C LYS A 158 6.54 -8.96 5.78
N GLY A 159 6.58 -8.28 4.64
CA GLY A 159 7.47 -8.57 3.53
C GLY A 159 8.87 -8.00 3.73
N LYS A 160 9.72 -8.11 2.70
CA LYS A 160 11.11 -7.61 2.72
C LYS A 160 11.18 -6.09 2.89
N ASP A 161 10.25 -5.38 2.26
CA ASP A 161 10.25 -3.91 2.16
C ASP A 161 9.22 -3.23 3.09
N GLY A 162 8.53 -4.00 3.94
CA GLY A 162 7.55 -3.49 4.89
C GLY A 162 6.27 -4.33 4.94
N ILE A 163 5.15 -3.68 5.27
CA ILE A 163 3.84 -4.34 5.34
C ILE A 163 3.28 -4.56 3.94
N GLU A 164 2.79 -5.77 3.69
CA GLU A 164 2.11 -6.15 2.45
C GLU A 164 0.73 -6.72 2.75
N VAL A 165 -0.21 -6.49 1.83
CA VAL A 165 -1.49 -7.22 1.80
C VAL A 165 -1.26 -8.48 0.97
N ILE A 166 -1.57 -9.65 1.54
CA ILE A 166 -1.34 -10.95 0.90
C ILE A 166 -1.98 -10.96 -0.50
N GLY A 167 -1.18 -11.27 -1.53
CA GLY A 167 -1.63 -11.33 -2.94
C GLY A 167 -1.74 -9.96 -3.64
N LYS A 168 -1.68 -8.86 -2.90
CA LYS A 168 -1.77 -7.48 -3.42
C LYS A 168 -0.45 -6.72 -3.37
N GLY A 169 0.48 -7.11 -2.51
CA GLY A 169 1.74 -6.41 -2.24
C GLY A 169 1.55 -5.21 -1.32
N ALA A 170 2.45 -4.23 -1.39
CA ALA A 170 2.44 -3.05 -0.53
C ALA A 170 1.13 -2.23 -0.66
N PRO A 171 0.41 -1.96 0.45
CA PRO A 171 -0.80 -1.14 0.44
C PRO A 171 -0.47 0.36 0.50
N LEU A 172 -1.42 1.20 0.11
CA LEU A 172 -1.43 2.59 0.55
C LEU A 172 -1.90 2.68 2.00
N ILE A 173 -1.10 3.26 2.87
CA ILE A 173 -1.38 3.34 4.30
C ILE A 173 -1.82 4.76 4.66
N TYR A 174 -2.95 4.89 5.36
CA TYR A 174 -3.46 6.14 5.90
C TYR A 174 -3.53 6.06 7.42
N ILE A 175 -3.04 7.07 8.12
CA ILE A 175 -3.27 7.25 9.56
C ILE A 175 -4.24 8.41 9.71
N ASN A 176 -5.40 8.19 10.35
CA ASN A 176 -6.42 9.24 10.54
C ASN A 176 -6.86 9.99 9.27
N GLY A 177 -6.79 9.35 8.10
CA GLY A 177 -7.15 9.94 6.82
C GLY A 177 -5.97 10.61 6.10
N HIS A 178 -4.84 10.86 6.74
CA HIS A 178 -3.63 11.34 6.05
C HIS A 178 -2.77 10.18 5.58
N LYS A 179 -2.19 10.30 4.38
CA LYS A 179 -1.32 9.26 3.82
C LYS A 179 0.01 9.21 4.58
N VAL A 180 0.45 8.01 4.88
CA VAL A 180 1.82 7.74 5.34
C VAL A 180 2.77 7.83 4.15
N THR A 181 3.69 8.78 4.20
CA THR A 181 4.73 9.02 3.19
C THR A 181 6.11 8.56 3.63
N ASP A 182 6.28 8.35 4.93
CA ASP A 182 7.50 7.84 5.56
C ASP A 182 7.16 6.53 6.29
N ALA A 183 7.77 5.43 5.86
CA ALA A 183 7.56 4.11 6.47
C ALA A 183 7.87 4.11 7.98
N GLY A 184 8.79 4.96 8.43
CA GLY A 184 9.10 5.14 9.85
C GLY A 184 7.91 5.66 10.65
N GLU A 185 6.88 6.23 10.03
CA GLU A 185 5.67 6.68 10.74
C GLU A 185 4.95 5.55 11.46
N LEU A 186 4.98 4.35 10.86
CA LEU A 186 4.37 3.16 11.44
C LEU A 186 5.19 2.59 12.59
N ASP A 187 6.51 2.72 12.56
CA ASP A 187 7.35 2.35 13.71
C ASP A 187 7.09 3.27 14.92
N ARG A 188 6.70 4.53 14.66
CA ARG A 188 6.48 5.57 15.68
C ARG A 188 5.08 5.56 16.28
N LEU A 189 4.07 5.16 15.51
CA LEU A 189 2.70 5.01 15.99
C LEU A 189 2.62 3.77 16.90
N GLN A 190 2.16 3.93 18.14
CA GLN A 190 2.04 2.79 19.04
C GLN A 190 0.76 2.01 18.83
N SER A 191 0.83 0.71 19.08
CA SER A 191 -0.32 -0.17 19.11
C SER A 191 -1.42 0.30 20.07
N ASN A 192 -1.05 0.84 21.25
CA ASN A 192 -2.00 1.42 22.21
C ASN A 192 -2.50 2.82 21.85
N GLU A 193 -2.06 3.36 20.73
CA GLU A 193 -2.60 4.58 20.11
C GLU A 193 -3.50 4.22 18.95
N ILE A 194 -3.52 2.97 18.50
CA ILE A 194 -4.39 2.51 17.44
C ILE A 194 -5.71 2.07 18.05
N GLN A 195 -6.78 2.65 17.54
CA GLN A 195 -8.13 2.20 17.82
C GLN A 195 -8.46 0.97 16.98
N SER A 196 -8.28 1.07 15.66
CA SER A 196 -8.55 0.01 14.72
C SER A 196 -7.69 0.13 13.46
N VAL A 197 -7.52 -1.00 12.78
CA VAL A 197 -6.92 -1.10 11.46
C VAL A 197 -7.99 -1.63 10.51
N GLU A 198 -8.16 -1.00 9.36
CA GLU A 198 -9.07 -1.45 8.30
C GLU A 198 -8.26 -1.76 7.03
N VAL A 199 -8.39 -2.99 6.53
CA VAL A 199 -7.72 -3.50 5.33
C VAL A 199 -8.74 -3.55 4.19
N ILE A 200 -8.57 -2.66 3.22
CA ILE A 200 -9.39 -2.55 2.01
C ILE A 200 -8.63 -3.26 0.90
N THR A 201 -9.08 -4.46 0.53
CA THR A 201 -8.43 -5.27 -0.49
C THR A 201 -8.86 -4.91 -1.91
N ASN A 202 -9.93 -4.15 -2.10
CA ASN A 202 -10.32 -3.62 -3.42
C ASN A 202 -10.80 -2.17 -3.29
N PRO A 203 -9.87 -1.20 -3.30
CA PRO A 203 -10.19 0.21 -3.14
C PRO A 203 -11.05 0.72 -4.29
N GLY A 204 -12.11 1.48 -3.97
CA GLY A 204 -13.05 2.05 -4.94
C GLY A 204 -12.46 3.20 -5.78
N ALA A 205 -13.31 3.80 -6.61
CA ALA A 205 -12.94 4.78 -7.63
C ALA A 205 -12.32 6.10 -7.11
N GLN A 206 -12.47 6.42 -5.82
CA GLN A 206 -11.84 7.58 -5.18
C GLN A 206 -10.31 7.46 -5.03
N TYR A 207 -9.78 6.24 -5.17
CA TYR A 207 -8.36 5.96 -5.18
C TYR A 207 -7.84 5.89 -6.62
N ASP A 208 -6.58 6.28 -6.82
CA ASP A 208 -5.91 6.11 -8.11
C ASP A 208 -6.00 4.65 -8.60
N ALA A 209 -6.12 4.47 -9.92
CA ALA A 209 -6.33 3.16 -10.51
C ALA A 209 -5.15 2.19 -10.30
N THR A 210 -4.01 2.67 -9.83
CA THR A 210 -2.86 1.85 -9.45
C THR A 210 -2.94 1.25 -8.06
N VAL A 211 -3.84 1.76 -7.21
CA VAL A 211 -3.95 1.35 -5.82
C VAL A 211 -4.67 0.00 -5.73
N ARG A 212 -3.91 -1.05 -5.44
CA ARG A 212 -4.41 -2.43 -5.32
C ARG A 212 -5.02 -2.74 -3.95
N SER A 213 -4.55 -2.06 -2.90
CA SER A 213 -5.06 -2.20 -1.54
C SER A 213 -4.79 -0.95 -0.70
N VAL A 214 -5.60 -0.71 0.32
CA VAL A 214 -5.48 0.41 1.25
C VAL A 214 -5.58 -0.11 2.69
N VAL A 215 -4.72 0.40 3.57
CA VAL A 215 -4.80 0.16 5.01
C VAL A 215 -5.12 1.49 5.69
N ARG A 216 -6.25 1.58 6.38
CA ARG A 216 -6.62 2.75 7.18
C ARG A 216 -6.42 2.45 8.66
N ILE A 217 -5.54 3.21 9.30
CA ILE A 217 -5.28 3.15 10.73
C ILE A 217 -6.02 4.30 11.38
N LYS A 218 -6.94 4.00 12.30
CA LYS A 218 -7.61 5.00 13.13
C LYS A 218 -6.94 5.01 14.49
N THR A 219 -6.52 6.18 14.95
CA THR A 219 -5.90 6.33 16.27
C THR A 219 -6.91 6.75 17.33
N ILE A 220 -6.62 6.43 18.60
CA ILE A 220 -7.41 6.83 19.77
C ILE A 220 -7.43 8.36 19.87
N ARG A 221 -8.62 8.92 20.13
CA ARG A 221 -8.79 10.35 20.42
C ARG A 221 -8.34 10.65 21.85
N ARG A 222 -7.11 11.13 22.02
CA ARG A 222 -6.67 11.78 23.26
C ARG A 222 -6.91 13.28 23.12
N GLN A 223 -7.83 13.82 23.92
CA GLN A 223 -8.03 15.26 24.04
C GLN A 223 -6.97 15.80 24.99
N GLY A 224 -6.19 16.77 24.52
CA GLY A 224 -5.20 17.47 25.30
C GLY A 224 -4.83 18.75 24.57
N GLU A 225 -4.92 19.89 25.26
CA GLU A 225 -4.22 21.10 24.88
C GLU A 225 -2.79 21.06 25.40
N GLY A 226 -1.95 21.94 24.87
CA GLY A 226 -0.57 22.09 25.27
C GLY A 226 0.41 21.24 24.47
N PHE A 227 1.59 21.08 25.05
CA PHE A 227 2.74 20.44 24.45
C PHE A 227 2.69 18.92 24.61
N GLY A 228 3.01 18.19 23.55
CA GLY A 228 3.20 16.74 23.55
C GLY A 228 4.44 16.34 22.75
N PHE A 229 5.01 15.19 23.10
CA PHE A 229 6.06 14.57 22.31
C PHE A 229 6.04 13.04 22.34
N ASN A 230 6.68 12.45 21.34
CA ASN A 230 6.93 11.03 21.23
C ASN A 230 8.39 10.81 20.79
N PHE A 231 9.17 10.16 21.65
CA PHE A 231 10.58 9.83 21.42
C PHE A 231 10.76 8.32 21.30
N ASN A 232 11.48 7.90 20.27
CA ASN A 232 11.78 6.50 19.97
C ASN A 232 13.28 6.38 19.70
N ALA A 233 13.90 5.35 20.26
CA ALA A 233 15.26 4.97 19.94
C ALA A 233 15.36 3.45 19.90
N SER A 234 16.04 2.91 18.90
CA SER A 234 16.35 1.49 18.83
C SER A 234 17.70 1.26 18.18
N ASP A 235 18.32 0.14 18.52
CA ASP A 235 19.50 -0.35 17.82
C ASP A 235 19.31 -1.83 17.54
N SER A 236 19.46 -2.22 16.27
CA SER A 236 19.41 -3.61 15.82
C SER A 236 20.82 -4.03 15.41
N GLN A 237 21.37 -4.95 16.19
CA GLN A 237 22.72 -5.49 15.98
C GLN A 237 22.63 -6.84 15.30
N SER A 238 23.49 -7.05 14.32
CA SER A 238 23.66 -8.35 13.70
C SER A 238 24.41 -9.29 14.63
N LEU A 239 24.00 -10.56 14.63
CA LEU A 239 24.74 -11.64 15.31
C LEU A 239 25.76 -12.33 14.41
N ASP A 240 25.70 -12.08 13.11
CA ASP A 240 26.57 -12.72 12.11
C ASP A 240 27.66 -11.75 11.62
N TRP A 241 27.45 -10.44 11.75
CA TRP A 241 28.34 -9.40 11.23
C TRP A 241 28.50 -8.22 12.20
N ALA A 242 29.73 -8.03 12.70
CA ALA A 242 30.01 -7.06 13.78
C ALA A 242 29.75 -5.59 13.40
N GLU A 243 29.78 -5.24 12.11
CA GLU A 243 29.55 -3.87 11.61
C GLU A 243 28.10 -3.64 11.14
N GLY A 244 27.21 -4.62 11.36
CA GLY A 244 25.82 -4.63 10.90
C GLY A 244 24.81 -3.81 11.72
N ASN A 245 25.26 -2.84 12.51
CA ASN A 245 24.37 -2.07 13.39
C ASN A 245 23.39 -1.19 12.61
N ARG A 246 22.12 -1.20 13.04
CA ARG A 246 21.03 -0.40 12.46
C ARG A 246 20.40 0.50 13.53
N PRO A 247 21.08 1.59 13.95
CA PRO A 247 20.52 2.54 14.89
C PRO A 247 19.39 3.33 14.24
N ALA A 248 18.29 3.51 14.95
CA ALA A 248 17.18 4.34 14.53
C ALA A 248 16.71 5.22 15.70
N SER A 249 16.42 6.48 15.42
CA SER A 249 15.85 7.41 16.40
C SER A 249 14.81 8.31 15.76
N ALA A 250 13.82 8.71 16.53
CA ALA A 250 12.81 9.66 16.10
C ALA A 250 12.26 10.47 17.26
N LEU A 251 12.10 11.77 17.02
CA LEU A 251 11.43 12.70 17.91
C LEU A 251 10.30 13.38 17.14
N ASN A 252 9.07 13.28 17.65
CA ASN A 252 7.94 14.06 17.17
C ASN A 252 7.43 14.93 18.31
N VAL A 253 7.08 16.17 17.97
CA VAL A 253 6.62 17.19 18.89
C VAL A 253 5.38 17.82 18.32
N ASN A 254 4.41 18.13 19.19
CA ASN A 254 3.23 18.88 18.82
C ASN A 254 2.86 19.88 19.91
N TYR A 255 2.24 20.99 19.52
CA TYR A 255 1.65 21.97 20.43
C TYR A 255 0.27 22.35 19.94
N ARG A 256 -0.70 22.26 20.85
CA ARG A 256 -2.12 22.48 20.54
C ARG A 256 -2.74 23.54 21.41
N THR A 257 -3.43 24.50 20.79
CA THR A 257 -4.20 25.52 21.50
C THR A 257 -5.31 26.05 20.60
N GLY A 258 -6.53 26.22 21.14
CA GLY A 258 -7.57 27.03 20.48
C GLY A 258 -7.93 26.60 19.04
N GLY A 259 -7.95 25.29 18.75
CA GLY A 259 -8.24 24.76 17.41
C GLY A 259 -7.05 24.68 16.45
N VAL A 260 -5.89 25.23 16.84
CA VAL A 260 -4.61 25.14 16.12
C VAL A 260 -3.78 23.97 16.65
N ASP A 261 -3.14 23.23 15.75
CA ASP A 261 -2.25 22.11 16.02
C ASP A 261 -0.98 22.30 15.19
N VAL A 262 0.12 22.68 15.84
CA VAL A 262 1.45 22.82 15.22
C VAL A 262 2.26 21.58 15.57
N PHE A 263 2.88 20.96 14.58
CA PHE A 263 3.64 19.74 14.78
C PHE A 263 4.92 19.72 13.96
N GLY A 264 5.88 18.95 14.41
CA GLY A 264 7.10 18.67 13.68
C GLY A 264 7.77 17.39 14.18
N GLY A 265 8.61 16.82 13.33
CA GLY A 265 9.32 15.60 13.66
C GLY A 265 10.64 15.50 12.93
N MET A 266 11.57 14.75 13.52
CA MET A 266 12.87 14.42 12.96
C MET A 266 13.18 12.96 13.22
N ASN A 267 13.73 12.28 12.22
CA ASN A 267 14.05 10.87 12.25
C ASN A 267 15.43 10.62 11.62
N TYR A 268 16.21 9.76 12.26
CA TYR A 268 17.46 9.23 11.75
C TYR A 268 17.35 7.71 11.67
N ASN A 269 17.73 7.12 10.54
CA ASN A 269 17.83 5.66 10.37
C ASN A 269 19.19 5.31 9.75
N GLY A 270 19.96 4.49 10.46
CA GLY A 270 21.09 3.76 9.92
C GLY A 270 20.63 2.39 9.43
N TYR A 271 21.03 2.02 8.23
CA TYR A 271 20.78 0.71 7.66
C TYR A 271 22.10 0.10 7.19
N SER A 272 22.28 -1.19 7.47
CA SER A 272 23.50 -1.93 7.15
C SER A 272 23.11 -3.37 6.85
N THR A 273 23.55 -3.96 5.75
CA THR A 273 23.31 -5.38 5.45
C THR A 273 24.49 -5.96 4.69
N ASN A 274 24.76 -7.23 4.94
CA ASN A 274 25.68 -8.03 4.14
C ASN A 274 24.89 -9.11 3.37
N GLN A 275 25.37 -9.46 2.19
CA GLN A 275 24.92 -10.55 1.36
C GLN A 275 26.10 -11.43 0.97
N LEU A 276 25.94 -12.74 1.17
CA LEU A 276 26.81 -13.76 0.60
C LEU A 276 25.99 -14.63 -0.34
N SER A 277 26.42 -14.76 -1.59
CA SER A 277 25.70 -15.56 -2.57
C SER A 277 26.64 -16.44 -3.39
N VAL A 278 26.12 -17.57 -3.85
CA VAL A 278 26.71 -18.35 -4.93
C VAL A 278 25.75 -18.27 -6.10
N ALA A 279 26.27 -17.93 -7.27
CA ALA A 279 25.49 -17.73 -8.47
C ALA A 279 26.07 -18.50 -9.66
N GLU A 280 25.17 -19.07 -10.45
CA GLU A 280 25.45 -19.58 -11.78
C GLU A 280 24.53 -18.85 -12.77
N THR A 281 25.14 -18.11 -13.70
CA THR A 281 24.42 -17.45 -14.78
C THR A 281 24.83 -18.06 -16.11
N ALA A 282 23.87 -18.54 -16.88
CA ALA A 282 24.09 -19.07 -18.22
C ALA A 282 23.40 -18.18 -19.26
N SER A 283 24.14 -17.72 -20.26
CA SER A 283 23.66 -16.97 -21.42
C SER A 283 23.80 -17.85 -22.67
N TYR A 284 22.80 -17.81 -23.56
CA TYR A 284 22.70 -18.69 -24.70
C TYR A 284 22.61 -17.91 -26.01
N GLY A 285 23.48 -18.23 -26.96
CA GLY A 285 23.38 -17.85 -28.36
C GLY A 285 22.94 -19.03 -29.22
N LYS A 286 22.99 -18.86 -30.54
CA LYS A 286 22.63 -19.91 -31.50
C LYS A 286 23.65 -21.06 -31.48
N ASP A 287 24.93 -20.70 -31.46
CA ASP A 287 26.06 -21.63 -31.57
C ASP A 287 27.04 -21.52 -30.38
N TRP A 288 26.70 -20.74 -29.35
CA TRP A 288 27.54 -20.51 -28.18
C TRP A 288 26.74 -20.52 -26.88
N THR A 289 27.40 -20.83 -25.77
CA THR A 289 26.88 -20.72 -24.41
C THR A 289 27.96 -20.18 -23.49
N PHE A 290 27.65 -19.12 -22.75
CA PHE A 290 28.52 -18.59 -21.69
C PHE A 290 27.95 -18.94 -20.32
N VAL A 291 28.76 -19.56 -19.46
CA VAL A 291 28.37 -19.87 -18.08
C VAL A 291 29.34 -19.19 -17.12
N ASN A 292 28.80 -18.31 -16.28
CA ASN A 292 29.52 -17.64 -15.21
C ASN A 292 29.17 -18.33 -13.89
N LYS A 293 30.15 -18.91 -13.21
CA LYS A 293 29.98 -19.57 -11.91
C LYS A 293 30.83 -18.88 -10.86
N GLY A 294 30.23 -18.48 -9.76
CA GLY A 294 30.99 -17.69 -8.80
C GLY A 294 30.28 -17.36 -7.51
N SER A 295 30.95 -16.53 -6.72
CA SER A 295 30.45 -15.97 -5.48
C SER A 295 30.26 -14.47 -5.57
N ILE A 296 29.29 -13.97 -4.84
CA ILE A 296 28.99 -12.54 -4.67
C ILE A 296 29.08 -12.25 -3.18
N ASP A 297 29.90 -11.28 -2.80
CA ASP A 297 29.99 -10.72 -1.45
C ASP A 297 29.64 -9.24 -1.52
N GLY A 298 28.55 -8.86 -0.86
CA GLY A 298 27.97 -7.52 -0.94
C GLY A 298 27.79 -6.91 0.44
N ASP A 299 28.23 -5.66 0.59
CA ASP A 299 28.10 -4.85 1.79
C ASP A 299 27.40 -3.53 1.46
N TYR A 300 26.24 -3.30 2.05
CA TYR A 300 25.48 -2.08 1.87
C TYR A 300 25.32 -1.34 3.19
N PHE A 301 25.62 -0.04 3.17
CA PHE A 301 25.44 0.86 4.31
C PHE A 301 24.79 2.17 3.88
N SER A 302 23.80 2.64 4.66
CA SER A 302 23.22 3.97 4.46
C SER A 302 22.82 4.64 5.77
N GLN A 303 22.84 5.97 5.76
CA GLN A 303 22.34 6.85 6.82
C GLN A 303 21.36 7.84 6.22
N ASN A 304 20.13 7.82 6.71
CA ASN A 304 19.06 8.67 6.21
C ASN A 304 18.52 9.54 7.33
N LEU A 305 18.17 10.78 6.97
CA LEU A 305 17.58 11.77 7.84
C LEU A 305 16.27 12.27 7.21
N HIS A 306 15.19 12.22 7.97
CA HIS A 306 13.89 12.70 7.55
C HIS A 306 13.35 13.72 8.55
N GLY A 307 12.74 14.78 8.05
CA GLY A 307 12.11 15.82 8.86
C GLY A 307 10.74 16.20 8.30
N ASN A 308 9.84 16.61 9.17
CA ASN A 308 8.58 17.19 8.78
C ASN A 308 8.18 18.33 9.73
N ALA A 309 7.38 19.25 9.21
CA ALA A 309 6.75 20.31 9.99
C ALA A 309 5.40 20.65 9.37
N GLY A 310 4.41 20.99 10.19
CA GLY A 310 3.09 21.34 9.69
C GLY A 310 2.22 22.04 10.70
N VAL A 311 1.12 22.56 10.18
CA VAL A 311 0.07 23.22 10.93
C VAL A 311 -1.28 22.72 10.46
N ASN A 312 -2.18 22.50 11.42
CA ASN A 312 -3.59 22.31 11.16
C ASN A 312 -4.38 23.35 11.95
N TRP A 313 -5.34 23.98 11.31
CA TRP A 313 -6.25 24.95 11.91
C TRP A 313 -7.69 24.56 11.65
N GLN A 314 -8.41 24.30 12.74
CA GLN A 314 -9.87 24.21 12.73
C GLN A 314 -10.44 25.64 12.72
N MET A 315 -10.76 26.16 11.53
CA MET A 315 -11.25 27.53 11.35
C MET A 315 -12.66 27.72 11.91
N ALA A 316 -13.48 26.68 11.79
CA ALA A 316 -14.85 26.61 12.29
C ALA A 316 -15.25 25.14 12.53
N ASP A 317 -16.45 24.91 13.05
CA ASP A 317 -16.97 23.56 13.20
C ASP A 317 -17.05 22.84 11.85
N ASN A 318 -16.42 21.68 11.78
CA ASN A 318 -16.29 20.87 10.56
C ASN A 318 -15.52 21.52 9.40
N HIS A 319 -14.77 22.61 9.63
CA HIS A 319 -13.92 23.25 8.63
C HIS A 319 -12.46 23.26 9.09
N TYR A 320 -11.60 22.64 8.29
CA TYR A 320 -10.19 22.44 8.58
C TYR A 320 -9.35 22.88 7.39
N ILE A 321 -8.28 23.61 7.69
CA ILE A 321 -7.23 23.94 6.73
C ILE A 321 -5.89 23.56 7.36
N GLY A 322 -4.96 23.09 6.55
CA GLY A 322 -3.62 22.83 7.06
C GLY A 322 -2.62 22.68 5.95
N GLY A 323 -1.35 22.63 6.36
CA GLY A 323 -0.24 22.36 5.47
C GLY A 323 0.87 21.61 6.19
N LYS A 324 1.60 20.79 5.44
CA LYS A 324 2.73 20.00 5.91
C LYS A 324 3.85 20.09 4.88
N VAL A 325 5.08 20.27 5.36
CA VAL A 325 6.31 20.15 4.58
C VAL A 325 7.08 18.94 5.10
N GLU A 326 7.66 18.19 4.18
CA GLU A 326 8.44 16.99 4.43
C GLU A 326 9.78 17.10 3.70
N TRP A 327 10.84 16.70 4.37
CA TRP A 327 12.20 16.78 3.85
C TRP A 327 12.92 15.47 4.14
N GLY A 328 13.60 14.91 3.15
CA GLY A 328 14.42 13.71 3.29
C GLY A 328 15.81 13.94 2.72
N ARG A 329 16.84 13.41 3.39
CA ARG A 329 18.22 13.45 2.91
C ARG A 329 18.97 12.18 3.25
N THR A 330 19.70 11.64 2.28
CA THR A 330 20.70 10.60 2.54
C THR A 330 22.02 11.27 2.91
N LEU A 331 22.50 11.03 4.13
CA LEU A 331 23.73 11.61 4.66
C LEU A 331 24.97 10.88 4.15
N LYS A 332 24.86 9.55 4.04
CA LYS A 332 25.91 8.66 3.55
C LYS A 332 25.24 7.43 2.95
N MET A 333 25.74 6.98 1.81
CA MET A 333 25.40 5.69 1.22
C MET A 333 26.65 5.13 0.53
N VAL A 334 26.93 3.87 0.79
CA VAL A 334 27.99 3.09 0.14
C VAL A 334 27.44 1.69 -0.08
N ASP A 335 27.50 1.21 -1.32
CA ASP A 335 27.35 -0.19 -1.68
C ASP A 335 28.70 -0.69 -2.20
N SER A 336 29.12 -1.86 -1.76
CA SER A 336 30.36 -2.50 -2.21
C SER A 336 30.05 -3.94 -2.53
N THR A 337 30.31 -4.35 -3.76
CA THR A 337 30.10 -5.72 -4.22
C THR A 337 31.39 -6.29 -4.80
N LEU A 338 31.80 -7.46 -4.32
CA LEU A 338 32.84 -8.30 -4.91
C LEU A 338 32.19 -9.50 -5.60
N ILE A 339 32.47 -9.66 -6.89
CA ILE A 339 32.04 -10.79 -7.70
C ILE A 339 33.29 -11.54 -8.17
N VAL A 340 33.41 -12.80 -7.80
CA VAL A 340 34.50 -13.68 -8.28
C VAL A 340 33.87 -14.81 -9.07
N THR A 341 34.25 -14.94 -10.35
CA THR A 341 33.59 -15.85 -11.30
C THR A 341 34.59 -16.55 -12.21
N ASP A 342 34.39 -17.85 -12.39
CA ASP A 342 34.96 -18.61 -13.50
C ASP A 342 33.99 -18.54 -14.69
N VAL A 343 34.52 -18.25 -15.88
CA VAL A 343 33.75 -18.05 -17.12
C VAL A 343 34.04 -19.20 -18.07
N PHE A 344 32.98 -19.88 -18.50
CA PHE A 344 33.06 -20.99 -19.45
C PHE A 344 32.36 -20.63 -20.75
N GLU A 345 33.02 -20.85 -21.88
CA GLU A 345 32.42 -20.81 -23.21
C GLU A 345 32.30 -22.23 -23.74
N ASN A 346 31.08 -22.68 -24.06
CA ASN A 346 30.82 -24.03 -24.57
C ASN A 346 31.43 -25.17 -23.71
N GLY A 347 31.61 -24.92 -22.41
CA GLY A 347 32.19 -25.85 -21.44
C GLY A 347 33.70 -25.72 -21.24
N GLU A 348 34.40 -24.92 -22.04
CA GLU A 348 35.82 -24.63 -21.86
C GLU A 348 36.01 -23.39 -20.99
N LEU A 349 36.95 -23.42 -20.04
CA LEU A 349 37.26 -22.27 -19.19
C LEU A 349 37.99 -21.21 -20.03
N VAL A 350 37.37 -20.04 -20.18
CA VAL A 350 37.91 -18.94 -21.00
C VAL A 350 38.38 -17.74 -20.17
N ASP A 351 37.90 -17.59 -18.93
CA ASP A 351 38.39 -16.54 -18.04
C ASP A 351 38.16 -16.84 -16.55
N LYS A 352 38.86 -16.09 -15.70
CA LYS A 352 38.58 -15.93 -14.28
C LYS A 352 38.55 -14.44 -13.96
N LEU A 353 37.39 -13.96 -13.54
CA LEU A 353 37.13 -12.54 -13.29
C LEU A 353 36.96 -12.29 -11.79
N SER A 354 37.54 -11.18 -11.33
CA SER A 354 37.30 -10.59 -10.02
C SER A 354 36.85 -9.15 -10.22
N THR A 355 35.58 -8.85 -9.99
CA THR A 355 35.00 -7.52 -10.14
C THR A 355 34.68 -6.93 -8.79
N VAL A 356 35.23 -5.76 -8.49
CA VAL A 356 34.85 -4.95 -7.32
C VAL A 356 34.08 -3.73 -7.82
N THR A 357 32.81 -3.63 -7.46
CA THR A 357 31.97 -2.47 -7.73
C THR A 357 31.73 -1.71 -6.44
N ILE A 358 31.94 -0.39 -6.46
CA ILE A 358 31.65 0.50 -5.34
C ILE A 358 30.70 1.59 -5.83
N ASP A 359 29.48 1.59 -5.30
CA ASP A 359 28.50 2.64 -5.53
C ASP A 359 28.45 3.61 -4.35
N ARG A 360 28.36 4.90 -4.67
CA ARG A 360 28.30 5.98 -3.68
C ARG A 360 27.37 7.08 -4.14
N ILE A 361 27.02 7.94 -3.19
CA ILE A 361 26.47 9.26 -3.49
C ILE A 361 27.45 10.00 -4.42
N GLY A 362 26.92 10.52 -5.53
CA GLY A 362 27.66 11.32 -6.49
C GLY A 362 27.86 12.77 -6.06
N SER A 363 27.83 13.71 -7.01
CA SER A 363 28.05 15.15 -6.77
C SER A 363 26.96 15.84 -5.94
N VAL A 364 25.74 15.29 -5.95
CA VAL A 364 24.55 15.76 -5.25
C VAL A 364 24.05 14.66 -4.32
N ALA A 365 23.99 14.95 -3.02
CA ALA A 365 23.40 14.05 -2.03
C ALA A 365 21.88 13.94 -2.24
N PRO A 366 21.31 12.71 -2.26
CA PRO A 366 19.88 12.51 -2.42
C PRO A 366 19.07 13.39 -1.48
N LEU A 367 18.16 14.17 -2.05
CA LEU A 367 17.31 15.14 -1.39
C LEU A 367 15.89 15.00 -1.90
N SER A 368 14.91 14.90 -1.00
CA SER A 368 13.50 14.99 -1.34
C SER A 368 12.81 16.10 -0.54
N LEU A 369 11.90 16.82 -1.20
CA LEU A 369 11.07 17.86 -0.61
C LEU A 369 9.62 17.64 -1.02
N GLY A 370 8.76 17.44 -0.03
CA GLY A 370 7.31 17.37 -0.23
C GLY A 370 6.60 18.53 0.47
N ALA A 371 5.54 19.04 -0.13
CA ALA A 371 4.63 19.97 0.51
C ALA A 371 3.18 19.61 0.17
N ASN A 372 2.30 19.59 1.18
CA ASN A 372 0.87 19.39 1.02
C ASN A 372 0.13 20.56 1.67
N VAL A 373 -0.92 21.04 1.01
CA VAL A 373 -1.91 21.97 1.56
C VAL A 373 -3.29 21.39 1.32
N TYR A 374 -4.16 21.45 2.31
CA TYR A 374 -5.49 20.88 2.20
C TYR A 374 -6.57 21.75 2.82
N TYR A 375 -7.80 21.54 2.33
CA TYR A 375 -9.04 22.02 2.94
C TYR A 375 -10.03 20.85 3.06
N ASN A 376 -10.59 20.67 4.25
CA ASN A 376 -11.65 19.69 4.51
C ASN A 376 -12.82 20.38 5.21
N GLY A 377 -13.99 20.40 4.57
CA GLY A 377 -15.15 21.16 5.03
C GLY A 377 -16.47 20.41 4.86
N LEU A 378 -17.38 20.52 5.84
CA LEU A 378 -18.75 20.03 5.72
C LEU A 378 -19.73 21.20 5.65
N ILE A 379 -20.31 21.44 4.47
CA ILE A 379 -21.26 22.52 4.23
C ILE A 379 -22.69 22.01 4.49
N ALA A 380 -23.43 22.75 5.30
CA ALA A 380 -24.84 22.50 5.62
C ALA A 380 -25.13 21.04 6.06
N ASN A 381 -24.17 20.40 6.75
CA ASN A 381 -24.23 19.00 7.20
C ASN A 381 -24.56 17.98 6.10
N LYS A 382 -24.27 18.30 4.83
CA LYS A 382 -24.57 17.43 3.69
C LYS A 382 -23.44 17.30 2.70
N LEU A 383 -22.86 18.43 2.29
CA LEU A 383 -21.81 18.44 1.27
C LEU A 383 -20.45 18.43 1.96
N ASN A 384 -19.77 17.29 1.93
CA ASN A 384 -18.37 17.22 2.31
C ASN A 384 -17.50 17.60 1.12
N ILE A 385 -16.50 18.46 1.36
CA ILE A 385 -15.51 18.92 0.40
C ILE A 385 -14.13 18.59 0.95
N ASP A 386 -13.35 17.81 0.21
CA ASP A 386 -11.93 17.52 0.48
C ASP A 386 -11.09 17.97 -0.71
N ILE A 387 -10.16 18.90 -0.49
CA ILE A 387 -9.27 19.45 -1.52
C ILE A 387 -7.84 19.32 -1.03
N ASN A 388 -6.96 18.79 -1.87
CA ASN A 388 -5.55 18.61 -1.59
C ASN A 388 -4.71 19.14 -2.76
N LEU A 389 -3.64 19.84 -2.43
CA LEU A 389 -2.63 20.34 -3.36
C LEU A 389 -1.25 19.87 -2.88
N ASP A 390 -0.50 19.23 -3.77
CA ASP A 390 0.77 18.62 -3.45
C ASP A 390 1.87 19.08 -4.40
N TYR A 391 3.07 19.27 -3.83
CA TYR A 391 4.32 19.41 -4.54
C TYR A 391 5.30 18.33 -4.06
N TYR A 392 6.05 17.75 -4.98
CA TYR A 392 7.17 16.88 -4.67
C TYR A 392 8.35 17.20 -5.58
N GLY A 393 9.54 17.32 -5.01
CA GLY A 393 10.81 17.46 -5.72
C GLY A 393 11.82 16.44 -5.20
N THR A 394 12.62 15.90 -6.11
CA THR A 394 13.73 15.00 -5.79
C THR A 394 14.94 15.36 -6.64
N ASP A 395 16.11 15.30 -6.04
CA ASP A 395 17.40 15.40 -6.71
C ASP A 395 18.32 14.35 -6.12
N ASP A 396 18.93 13.54 -6.98
CA ASP A 396 19.90 12.53 -6.58
C ASP A 396 21.00 12.38 -7.61
N SER A 397 22.17 12.00 -7.13
CA SER A 397 23.23 11.53 -8.00
C SER A 397 23.92 10.32 -7.40
N SER A 398 24.35 9.43 -8.27
CA SER A 398 25.13 8.26 -7.91
C SER A 398 26.39 8.20 -8.76
N SER A 399 27.46 7.71 -8.14
CA SER A 399 28.72 7.39 -8.82
C SER A 399 29.02 5.92 -8.57
N SER A 400 29.36 5.20 -9.63
CA SER A 400 29.77 3.79 -9.59
C SER A 400 31.18 3.64 -10.15
N LEU A 401 32.01 2.89 -9.44
CA LEU A 401 33.32 2.46 -9.90
C LEU A 401 33.38 0.93 -9.90
N SER A 402 33.52 0.34 -11.08
CA SER A 402 33.73 -1.10 -11.26
C SER A 402 35.16 -1.36 -11.73
N ARG A 403 35.91 -2.13 -10.94
CA ARG A 403 37.26 -2.61 -11.27
C ARG A 403 37.21 -4.10 -11.48
N GLU A 404 37.49 -4.51 -12.71
CA GLU A 404 37.51 -5.89 -13.13
C GLU A 404 38.97 -6.32 -13.37
N ALA A 405 39.39 -7.36 -12.67
CA ALA A 405 40.67 -8.02 -12.90
C ALA A 405 40.43 -9.35 -13.60
N SER A 406 41.13 -9.59 -14.70
CA SER A 406 41.06 -10.84 -15.47
C SER A 406 42.37 -11.62 -15.38
N ALA A 407 42.27 -12.94 -15.21
CA ALA A 407 43.44 -13.81 -15.23
C ALA A 407 43.91 -14.18 -16.65
N MET A 408 43.04 -14.07 -17.66
CA MET A 408 43.29 -14.61 -19.01
C MET A 408 43.18 -13.58 -20.13
N THR A 409 42.57 -12.43 -19.90
CA THR A 409 42.35 -11.39 -20.90
C THR A 409 42.94 -10.05 -20.44
N HIS A 410 42.13 -9.01 -20.29
CA HIS A 410 42.54 -7.69 -19.84
C HIS A 410 41.70 -7.23 -18.66
N ASP A 411 42.29 -6.36 -17.84
CA ASP A 411 41.57 -5.66 -16.79
C ASP A 411 40.68 -4.57 -17.40
N ALA A 412 39.66 -4.15 -16.65
CA ALA A 412 38.80 -3.03 -17.02
C ALA A 412 38.49 -2.18 -15.80
N GLU A 413 38.48 -0.85 -15.98
CA GLU A 413 38.02 0.08 -14.96
C GLU A 413 36.91 0.96 -15.57
N ILE A 414 35.69 0.77 -15.08
CA ILE A 414 34.50 1.44 -15.57
C ILE A 414 34.04 2.44 -14.51
N HIS A 415 33.87 3.69 -14.93
CA HIS A 415 33.31 4.75 -14.09
C HIS A 415 31.97 5.15 -14.67
N SER A 416 30.92 5.18 -13.86
CA SER A 416 29.63 5.73 -14.30
C SER A 416 29.04 6.71 -13.30
N GLU A 417 28.33 7.70 -13.81
CA GLU A 417 27.64 8.72 -13.03
C GLU A 417 26.21 8.84 -13.52
N SER A 418 25.25 8.82 -12.58
CA SER A 418 23.84 9.10 -12.83
C SER A 418 23.45 10.38 -12.10
N ASN A 419 22.78 11.31 -12.78
CA ASN A 419 22.22 12.51 -12.18
C ASN A 419 20.74 12.59 -12.54
N ASN A 420 19.89 12.50 -11.53
CA ASN A 420 18.45 12.44 -11.70
C ASN A 420 17.79 13.58 -10.94
N SER A 421 16.81 14.22 -11.57
CA SER A 421 16.00 15.27 -10.96
C SER A 421 14.55 15.07 -11.35
N GLY A 422 13.65 15.28 -10.40
CA GLY A 422 12.22 15.09 -10.60
C GLY A 422 11.43 16.14 -9.86
N ARG A 423 10.34 16.60 -10.48
CA ARG A 423 9.35 17.46 -9.82
C ARG A 423 7.95 17.09 -10.24
N MET A 424 7.01 17.28 -9.32
CA MET A 424 5.60 17.04 -9.56
C MET A 424 4.71 18.01 -8.81
N TYR A 425 3.60 18.35 -9.45
CA TYR A 425 2.46 19.03 -8.87
C TYR A 425 1.24 18.13 -8.98
N ALA A 426 0.43 18.06 -7.93
CA ALA A 426 -0.83 17.34 -7.97
C ALA A 426 -1.96 18.11 -7.28
N ALA A 427 -3.17 17.89 -7.77
CA ALA A 427 -4.40 18.40 -7.19
C ALA A 427 -5.42 17.27 -7.08
N LYS A 428 -6.21 17.27 -6.01
CA LYS A 428 -7.31 16.34 -5.82
C LYS A 428 -8.48 17.05 -5.17
N ALA A 429 -9.67 16.85 -5.73
CA ALA A 429 -10.92 17.37 -5.18
C ALA A 429 -11.95 16.25 -5.08
N VAL A 430 -12.55 16.08 -3.90
CA VAL A 430 -13.59 15.09 -3.63
C VAL A 430 -14.80 15.76 -3.00
N LEU A 431 -15.97 15.52 -3.58
CA LEU A 431 -17.26 15.94 -3.07
C LEU A 431 -18.03 14.70 -2.64
N SER A 432 -18.54 14.69 -1.40
CA SER A 432 -19.45 13.64 -0.92
C SER A 432 -20.79 14.25 -0.53
N TYR A 433 -21.89 13.65 -1.00
CA TYR A 433 -23.23 14.13 -0.74
C TYR A 433 -24.24 12.97 -0.59
N PRO A 434 -25.06 12.96 0.48
CA PRO A 434 -26.10 11.95 0.66
C PRO A 434 -27.23 12.15 -0.35
N ILE A 435 -27.56 11.10 -1.11
CA ILE A 435 -28.67 11.08 -2.08
C ILE A 435 -29.48 9.81 -1.88
N TRP A 436 -30.79 9.96 -1.67
CA TRP A 436 -31.70 8.85 -1.35
C TRP A 436 -31.14 8.00 -0.21
N ILE A 437 -31.12 6.68 -0.36
CA ILE A 437 -30.64 5.72 0.64
C ILE A 437 -29.11 5.56 0.66
N GLY A 438 -28.35 6.38 -0.07
CA GLY A 438 -26.91 6.21 -0.24
C GLY A 438 -26.10 7.49 -0.19
N GLN A 439 -24.80 7.33 -0.39
CA GLN A 439 -23.80 8.39 -0.48
C GLN A 439 -23.24 8.42 -1.91
N LEU A 440 -23.39 9.55 -2.58
CA LEU A 440 -22.72 9.83 -3.85
C LEU A 440 -21.40 10.53 -3.55
N GLN A 441 -20.31 10.04 -4.13
CA GLN A 441 -19.05 10.76 -4.19
C GLN A 441 -18.66 11.03 -5.63
N ALA A 442 -18.10 12.19 -5.89
CA ALA A 442 -17.53 12.54 -7.19
C ALA A 442 -16.29 13.40 -6.99
N GLY A 443 -15.32 13.27 -7.88
CA GLY A 443 -14.08 14.01 -7.74
C GLY A 443 -13.15 13.94 -8.95
N THR A 444 -12.07 14.69 -8.85
CA THR A 444 -11.00 14.71 -9.84
C THR A 444 -9.64 14.57 -9.16
N GLU A 445 -8.66 14.13 -9.93
CA GLU A 445 -7.27 14.09 -9.52
C GLU A 445 -6.37 14.34 -10.73
N GLU A 446 -5.49 15.32 -10.63
CA GLU A 446 -4.59 15.73 -11.70
C GLU A 446 -3.15 15.70 -11.20
N THR A 447 -2.23 15.22 -12.04
CA THR A 447 -0.80 15.19 -11.74
C THR A 447 0.03 15.62 -12.93
N PHE A 448 1.04 16.45 -12.67
CA PHE A 448 1.98 16.96 -13.67
C PHE A 448 3.39 16.67 -13.21
N SER A 449 4.08 15.73 -13.86
CA SER A 449 5.46 15.35 -13.50
C SER A 449 6.45 15.70 -14.61
N ARG A 450 7.64 16.12 -14.19
CA ARG A 450 8.78 16.37 -15.06
C ARG A 450 10.00 15.70 -14.44
N ARG A 451 10.72 14.92 -15.23
CA ARG A 451 11.93 14.23 -14.80
C ARG A 451 13.04 14.41 -15.83
N SER A 452 14.27 14.50 -15.36
CA SER A 452 15.48 14.41 -16.18
C SER A 452 16.38 13.34 -15.59
N ASP A 453 16.85 12.44 -16.45
CA ASP A 453 17.77 11.37 -16.12
C ASP A 453 18.99 11.52 -17.04
N ASN A 454 20.16 11.72 -16.44
CA ASN A 454 21.41 11.80 -17.18
C ASN A 454 22.34 10.70 -16.71
N TYR A 455 22.87 9.93 -17.65
CA TYR A 455 23.81 8.86 -17.39
C TYR A 455 25.07 9.05 -18.23
N SER A 456 26.21 8.95 -17.60
CA SER A 456 27.50 8.97 -18.29
C SER A 456 28.35 7.79 -17.83
N ILE A 457 29.15 7.27 -18.75
CA ILE A 457 30.03 6.14 -18.51
C ILE A 457 31.38 6.38 -19.19
N LYS A 458 32.46 5.93 -18.55
CA LYS A 458 33.84 6.00 -19.04
C LYS A 458 34.53 4.66 -18.79
N GLY A 459 35.51 4.32 -19.62
CA GLY A 459 36.23 3.04 -19.54
C GLY A 459 35.65 1.94 -20.43
N ILE A 460 34.57 2.23 -21.16
CA ILE A 460 33.96 1.35 -22.16
C ILE A 460 33.28 2.18 -23.26
N ASP A 461 33.77 2.09 -24.50
CA ASP A 461 33.34 2.98 -25.59
C ASP A 461 32.05 2.52 -26.29
N ILE A 462 31.66 1.25 -26.13
CA ILE A 462 30.48 0.66 -26.76
C ILE A 462 29.16 1.05 -26.07
N ILE A 463 29.21 1.53 -24.82
CA ILE A 463 28.03 2.01 -24.09
C ILE A 463 27.96 3.54 -24.21
N PRO A 464 26.95 4.09 -24.89
CA PRO A 464 26.82 5.54 -25.02
C PRO A 464 26.33 6.18 -23.71
N ALA A 465 26.67 7.45 -23.51
CA ALA A 465 25.98 8.29 -22.53
C ALA A 465 24.50 8.46 -22.91
N SER A 466 23.65 8.76 -21.93
CA SER A 466 22.22 8.98 -22.10
C SER A 466 21.80 10.29 -21.42
N SER A 467 20.86 11.02 -22.05
CA SER A 467 20.21 12.18 -21.46
C SER A 467 18.74 12.15 -21.84
N ALA A 468 17.91 11.74 -20.90
CA ALA A 468 16.47 11.59 -21.09
C ALA A 468 15.69 12.64 -20.30
N LYS A 469 14.59 13.09 -20.87
CA LYS A 469 13.58 13.89 -20.20
C LYS A 469 12.23 13.22 -20.35
N VAL A 470 11.49 13.17 -19.24
CA VAL A 470 10.15 12.61 -19.20
C VAL A 470 9.16 13.66 -18.73
N ARG A 471 8.05 13.75 -19.46
CA ARG A 471 6.89 14.56 -19.13
C ARG A 471 5.67 13.65 -19.08
N GLU A 472 4.98 13.64 -17.95
CA GLU A 472 3.72 12.92 -17.81
C GLU A 472 2.67 13.84 -17.18
N ASP A 473 1.58 14.05 -17.91
CA ASP A 473 0.42 14.79 -17.44
C ASP A 473 -0.76 13.81 -17.36
N ASN A 474 -1.33 13.60 -16.17
CA ASN A 474 -2.43 12.67 -15.93
C ASN A 474 -3.66 13.44 -15.41
N TYR A 475 -4.81 13.15 -16.00
CA TYR A 475 -6.10 13.74 -15.65
C TYR A 475 -7.08 12.63 -15.34
N ALA A 476 -7.65 12.65 -14.14
CA ALA A 476 -8.61 11.65 -13.70
C ALA A 476 -9.92 12.27 -13.21
N GLY A 477 -11.02 11.62 -13.56
CA GLY A 477 -12.35 11.93 -13.03
C GLY A 477 -13.03 10.66 -12.53
N PHE A 478 -13.74 10.74 -11.41
CA PHE A 478 -14.38 9.57 -10.82
C PHE A 478 -15.72 9.90 -10.15
N ALA A 479 -16.54 8.86 -10.02
CA ALA A 479 -17.75 8.87 -9.21
C ALA A 479 -17.99 7.50 -8.56
N SER A 480 -18.58 7.50 -7.37
CA SER A 480 -18.98 6.29 -6.65
C SER A 480 -20.31 6.50 -5.92
N TYR A 481 -21.05 5.41 -5.74
CA TYR A 481 -22.29 5.38 -4.99
C TYR A 481 -22.31 4.17 -4.07
N ALA A 482 -22.56 4.41 -2.79
CA ALA A 482 -22.67 3.36 -1.77
C ALA A 482 -24.00 3.47 -1.03
N PHE A 483 -24.70 2.35 -0.84
CA PHE A 483 -25.97 2.29 -0.13
C PHE A 483 -26.12 0.96 0.62
N TYR A 484 -27.00 0.91 1.61
CA TYR A 484 -27.26 -0.30 2.39
C TYR A 484 -28.75 -0.63 2.46
N LEU A 485 -29.04 -1.93 2.42
CA LEU A 485 -30.38 -2.50 2.46
C LEU A 485 -30.51 -3.43 3.70
N PRO A 486 -31.39 -3.13 4.68
CA PRO A 486 -31.51 -3.79 6.01
C PRO A 486 -31.69 -5.33 6.08
N LYS A 487 -31.77 -6.04 4.95
CA LYS A 487 -31.82 -7.52 4.90
C LYS A 487 -30.94 -8.14 3.82
N VAL A 488 -30.34 -7.31 2.99
CA VAL A 488 -29.53 -7.76 1.86
C VAL A 488 -28.07 -7.45 2.15
N GLY A 489 -27.76 -6.23 2.60
CA GLY A 489 -26.38 -5.81 2.87
C GLY A 489 -26.05 -4.48 2.20
N GLN A 490 -24.77 -4.14 2.23
CA GLN A 490 -24.19 -2.94 1.65
C GLN A 490 -23.71 -3.21 0.22
N PHE A 491 -24.00 -2.27 -0.67
CA PHE A 491 -23.55 -2.25 -2.05
C PHE A 491 -22.75 -0.98 -2.29
N SER A 492 -21.61 -1.12 -2.96
CA SER A 492 -20.79 0.01 -3.39
C SER A 492 -20.41 -0.18 -4.86
N THR A 493 -20.54 0.87 -5.67
CA THR A 493 -20.09 0.87 -7.07
C THR A 493 -19.37 2.18 -7.37
N GLY A 494 -18.41 2.14 -8.28
CA GLY A 494 -17.73 3.34 -8.73
C GLY A 494 -17.05 3.15 -10.07
N ILE A 495 -16.80 4.25 -10.74
CA ILE A 495 -16.12 4.31 -12.03
C ILE A 495 -15.12 5.47 -12.02
N ARG A 496 -13.93 5.21 -12.54
CA ARG A 496 -12.88 6.22 -12.77
C ARG A 496 -12.44 6.18 -14.22
N TYR A 497 -12.22 7.34 -14.81
CA TYR A 497 -11.57 7.50 -16.10
C TYR A 497 -10.26 8.25 -15.88
N GLU A 498 -9.18 7.76 -16.49
CA GLU A 498 -7.88 8.43 -16.47
C GLU A 498 -7.38 8.61 -17.90
N TYR A 499 -6.86 9.80 -18.19
CA TYR A 499 -6.19 10.15 -19.43
C TYR A 499 -4.77 10.61 -19.12
N VAL A 500 -3.79 9.91 -19.70
CA VAL A 500 -2.36 10.18 -19.50
C VAL A 500 -1.77 10.63 -20.82
N ASN A 501 -1.08 11.77 -20.80
CA ASN A 501 -0.20 12.21 -21.86
C ASN A 501 1.26 11.99 -21.43
N TYR A 502 1.91 11.01 -22.05
CA TYR A 502 3.31 10.65 -21.79
C TYR A 502 4.20 11.08 -22.95
N GLU A 503 5.27 11.81 -22.63
CA GLU A 503 6.30 12.28 -23.56
C GLU A 503 7.68 11.91 -23.02
N TYR A 504 8.48 11.24 -23.86
CA TYR A 504 9.86 10.89 -23.62
C TYR A 504 10.73 11.54 -24.69
N GLU A 505 11.72 12.29 -24.25
CA GLU A 505 12.70 12.97 -25.11
C GLU A 505 14.09 12.44 -24.76
N ASP A 506 14.77 11.85 -25.73
CA ASP A 506 16.20 11.54 -25.68
C ASP A 506 16.97 12.68 -26.35
N ALA A 507 17.68 13.45 -25.53
CA ALA A 507 18.41 14.63 -25.98
C ALA A 507 19.64 14.27 -26.84
N LEU A 508 20.10 13.02 -26.81
CA LEU A 508 21.26 12.54 -27.56
C LEU A 508 20.84 11.75 -28.81
N ASN A 509 19.64 11.18 -28.82
CA ASN A 509 19.07 10.50 -29.99
C ASN A 509 17.58 10.87 -30.22
N PRO A 510 17.29 11.94 -30.99
CA PRO A 510 15.93 12.39 -31.24
C PRO A 510 15.02 11.36 -31.93
N GLU A 511 15.56 10.34 -32.61
CA GLU A 511 14.76 9.27 -33.21
C GLU A 511 14.14 8.33 -32.15
N SER A 512 14.70 8.32 -30.94
CA SER A 512 14.16 7.58 -29.79
C SER A 512 13.01 8.30 -29.09
N ASN A 513 12.67 9.53 -29.50
CA ASN A 513 11.59 10.30 -28.89
C ASN A 513 10.24 9.59 -29.04
N LEU A 514 9.46 9.57 -27.97
CA LEU A 514 8.18 8.88 -27.91
C LEU A 514 7.11 9.78 -27.32
N SER A 515 5.96 9.89 -28.00
CA SER A 515 4.73 10.46 -27.45
C SER A 515 3.64 9.42 -27.49
N ARG A 516 2.98 9.20 -26.35
CA ARG A 516 1.96 8.17 -26.19
C ARG A 516 0.85 8.61 -25.25
N PRO A 517 -0.19 9.27 -25.78
CA PRO A 517 -1.41 9.50 -25.02
C PRO A 517 -2.25 8.23 -24.94
N TYR A 518 -2.88 7.97 -23.79
CA TYR A 518 -3.83 6.87 -23.62
C TYR A 518 -4.89 7.18 -22.56
N GLY A 519 -6.05 6.53 -22.67
CA GLY A 519 -7.17 6.67 -21.74
C GLY A 519 -7.79 5.33 -21.36
N ASN A 520 -8.14 5.15 -20.08
CA ASN A 520 -8.69 3.90 -19.56
C ASN A 520 -9.83 4.11 -18.56
N TRP A 521 -10.75 3.15 -18.53
CA TRP A 521 -11.85 3.09 -17.55
C TRP A 521 -11.57 2.03 -16.48
N PHE A 522 -11.79 2.41 -15.22
CA PHE A 522 -11.53 1.60 -14.04
C PHE A 522 -12.81 1.48 -13.18
N PRO A 523 -13.70 0.53 -13.52
CA PRO A 523 -14.85 0.22 -12.69
C PRO A 523 -14.47 -0.53 -11.41
N SER A 524 -15.28 -0.35 -10.38
CA SER A 524 -15.22 -1.07 -9.10
C SER A 524 -16.63 -1.37 -8.60
N ALA A 525 -16.82 -2.54 -7.99
CA ALA A 525 -18.07 -2.91 -7.35
C ALA A 525 -17.80 -3.82 -6.14
N SER A 526 -18.54 -3.64 -5.06
CA SER A 526 -18.50 -4.52 -3.90
C SER A 526 -19.88 -4.74 -3.30
N TYR A 527 -20.01 -5.89 -2.64
CA TYR A 527 -21.15 -6.26 -1.82
C TYR A 527 -20.62 -6.77 -0.48
N ALA A 528 -21.21 -6.32 0.62
CA ALA A 528 -20.92 -6.81 1.96
C ALA A 528 -22.23 -7.12 2.68
N GLY A 529 -22.36 -8.32 3.26
CA GLY A 529 -23.57 -8.74 3.94
C GLY A 529 -23.31 -9.80 5.00
N ALA A 530 -24.35 -10.18 5.74
CA ALA A 530 -24.29 -11.23 6.74
C ALA A 530 -25.33 -12.31 6.44
N PHE A 531 -24.92 -13.57 6.55
CA PHE A 531 -25.77 -14.75 6.38
C PHE A 531 -25.76 -15.55 7.68
N GLY A 532 -26.70 -15.23 8.56
CA GLY A 532 -26.67 -15.68 9.95
C GLY A 532 -25.38 -15.21 10.65
N PRO A 533 -24.56 -16.12 11.22
CA PRO A 533 -23.34 -15.75 11.94
C PRO A 533 -22.13 -15.38 11.07
N VAL A 534 -22.21 -15.60 9.75
CA VAL A 534 -21.09 -15.42 8.82
C VAL A 534 -21.23 -14.10 8.09
N GLN A 535 -20.21 -13.25 8.18
CA GLN A 535 -20.12 -12.05 7.34
C GLN A 535 -19.40 -12.40 6.04
N MET A 536 -19.89 -11.89 4.92
CA MET A 536 -19.30 -12.12 3.60
C MET A 536 -19.11 -10.79 2.84
N MET A 537 -18.02 -10.71 2.08
CA MET A 537 -17.76 -9.61 1.15
C MET A 537 -17.32 -10.16 -0.20
N LEU A 538 -17.89 -9.63 -1.27
CA LEU A 538 -17.50 -9.86 -2.65
C LEU A 538 -17.06 -8.53 -3.25
N SER A 539 -15.98 -8.52 -4.03
CA SER A 539 -15.49 -7.29 -4.66
C SER A 539 -14.83 -7.55 -5.99
N TYR A 540 -15.07 -6.65 -6.94
CA TYR A 540 -14.44 -6.60 -8.25
C TYR A 540 -13.79 -5.23 -8.44
N SER A 541 -12.58 -5.23 -9.00
CA SER A 541 -11.94 -3.99 -9.45
C SER A 541 -11.09 -4.21 -10.69
N ARG A 542 -11.07 -3.19 -11.56
CA ARG A 542 -10.08 -3.06 -12.64
C ARG A 542 -9.04 -2.03 -12.22
N LYS A 543 -7.76 -2.38 -12.33
CA LYS A 543 -6.62 -1.57 -11.90
C LYS A 543 -5.55 -1.51 -13.00
N THR A 544 -4.64 -0.55 -12.91
CA THR A 544 -3.48 -0.41 -13.80
C THR A 544 -2.18 -0.46 -13.00
N LYS A 545 -1.05 -0.79 -13.60
CA LYS A 545 0.28 -0.52 -13.02
C LYS A 545 1.11 0.14 -14.10
N ARG A 546 1.46 1.41 -13.87
CA ARG A 546 2.30 2.18 -14.79
C ARG A 546 3.77 1.80 -14.58
N PRO A 547 4.60 1.78 -15.63
CA PRO A 547 6.04 1.54 -15.47
C PRO A 547 6.68 2.60 -14.58
N HIS A 548 7.66 2.20 -13.75
CA HIS A 548 8.50 3.15 -13.02
C HIS A 548 9.37 3.96 -14.00
N TYR A 549 9.76 5.18 -13.64
CA TYR A 549 10.61 5.98 -14.54
C TYR A 549 11.97 5.33 -14.81
N SER A 550 12.55 4.65 -13.82
CA SER A 550 13.75 3.83 -14.02
C SER A 550 13.56 2.67 -15.00
N GLN A 551 12.33 2.16 -15.17
CA GLN A 551 12.01 1.14 -16.18
C GLN A 551 11.82 1.75 -17.57
N LEU A 552 11.60 3.06 -17.66
CA LEU A 552 11.42 3.81 -18.91
C LEU A 552 12.72 4.47 -19.38
N ASP A 553 13.74 4.55 -18.51
CA ASP A 553 15.08 5.03 -18.83
C ASP A 553 15.76 4.13 -19.85
N GLY A 554 16.03 4.64 -21.05
CA GLY A 554 16.71 3.92 -22.12
C GLY A 554 18.23 3.78 -21.95
N ALA A 555 18.82 4.29 -20.87
CA ALA A 555 20.26 4.18 -20.63
C ALA A 555 20.70 2.72 -20.45
N ILE A 556 21.72 2.32 -21.21
CA ILE A 556 22.42 1.04 -21.02
C ILE A 556 23.42 1.22 -19.88
N ARG A 557 23.30 0.41 -18.84
CA ARG A 557 24.13 0.40 -17.65
C ARG A 557 24.98 -0.87 -17.63
N TYR A 558 26.25 -0.69 -17.28
CA TYR A 558 27.20 -1.79 -17.13
C TYR A 558 26.99 -2.48 -15.79
N ASN A 559 26.70 -3.79 -15.79
CA ASN A 559 26.72 -4.59 -14.57
C ASN A 559 28.02 -5.40 -14.49
N ASN A 560 28.31 -6.17 -15.53
CA ASN A 560 29.59 -6.86 -15.73
C ASN A 560 29.86 -7.08 -17.23
N ARG A 561 31.00 -7.70 -17.55
CA ARG A 561 31.45 -7.95 -18.92
C ARG A 561 30.43 -8.66 -19.83
N TYR A 562 29.57 -9.52 -19.29
CA TYR A 562 28.63 -10.35 -20.06
C TYR A 562 27.16 -10.01 -19.83
N ILE A 563 26.86 -9.09 -18.91
CA ILE A 563 25.49 -8.73 -18.54
C ILE A 563 25.39 -7.22 -18.41
N TRP A 564 24.57 -6.63 -19.27
CA TRP A 564 24.20 -5.22 -19.21
C TRP A 564 22.72 -5.07 -18.92
N GLN A 565 22.32 -3.91 -18.40
CA GLN A 565 20.94 -3.62 -18.07
C GLN A 565 20.48 -2.34 -18.75
N SER A 566 19.22 -2.32 -19.20
CA SER A 566 18.58 -1.12 -19.72
C SER A 566 17.12 -1.09 -19.29
N GLY A 567 16.53 0.09 -19.19
CA GLY A 567 15.08 0.22 -19.22
C GLY A 567 14.55 0.10 -20.65
N ASN A 568 13.28 0.47 -20.83
CA ASN A 568 12.56 0.35 -22.08
C ASN A 568 11.46 1.44 -22.14
N ALA A 569 11.76 2.53 -22.86
CA ALA A 569 10.84 3.65 -23.05
C ALA A 569 9.50 3.24 -23.71
N GLN A 570 9.45 2.10 -24.41
CA GLN A 570 8.25 1.61 -25.09
C GLN A 570 7.29 0.85 -24.17
N LEU A 571 7.64 0.59 -22.90
CA LEU A 571 6.78 -0.12 -21.96
C LEU A 571 5.40 0.52 -21.84
N GLN A 572 4.36 -0.29 -21.93
CA GLN A 572 2.98 0.12 -21.69
C GLN A 572 2.55 -0.23 -20.25
N PRO A 573 1.56 0.47 -19.68
CA PRO A 573 0.94 0.07 -18.42
C PRO A 573 0.28 -1.31 -18.56
N GLN A 574 0.35 -2.11 -17.50
CA GLN A 574 -0.40 -3.37 -17.40
C GLN A 574 -1.78 -3.14 -16.80
N ILE A 575 -2.77 -3.95 -17.18
CA ILE A 575 -4.15 -3.86 -16.69
C ILE A 575 -4.53 -5.14 -15.95
N SER A 576 -4.98 -5.01 -14.70
CA SER A 576 -5.38 -6.13 -13.86
C SER A 576 -6.89 -6.09 -13.57
N ASN A 577 -7.55 -7.23 -13.67
CA ASN A 577 -8.92 -7.45 -13.19
C ASN A 577 -8.85 -8.38 -11.99
N SER A 578 -9.36 -7.93 -10.84
CA SER A 578 -9.31 -8.70 -9.60
C SER A 578 -10.72 -8.96 -9.06
N LEU A 579 -10.96 -10.20 -8.64
CA LEU A 579 -12.16 -10.64 -7.93
C LEU A 579 -11.74 -11.17 -6.56
N SER A 580 -12.33 -10.67 -5.48
CA SER A 580 -12.11 -11.18 -4.12
C SER A 580 -13.39 -11.63 -3.46
N ALA A 581 -13.29 -12.70 -2.68
CA ALA A 581 -14.31 -13.15 -1.75
C ALA A 581 -13.69 -13.30 -0.36
N THR A 582 -14.32 -12.68 0.64
CA THR A 582 -13.90 -12.76 2.03
C THR A 582 -15.07 -13.25 2.89
N ALA A 583 -14.81 -14.17 3.80
CA ALA A 583 -15.76 -14.63 4.79
C ALA A 583 -15.16 -14.54 6.18
N VAL A 584 -15.92 -14.01 7.14
CA VAL A 584 -15.52 -13.88 8.54
C VAL A 584 -16.56 -14.58 9.42
N TRP A 585 -16.09 -15.49 10.27
CA TRP A 585 -16.90 -16.17 11.26
C TRP A 585 -16.11 -16.30 12.58
N LYS A 586 -16.52 -15.56 13.61
CA LYS A 586 -15.82 -15.50 14.90
C LYS A 586 -14.33 -15.13 14.72
N PHE A 587 -13.42 -16.00 15.14
CA PHE A 587 -11.97 -15.84 15.01
C PHE A 587 -11.41 -16.39 13.68
N VAL A 588 -12.28 -16.83 12.76
CA VAL A 588 -11.92 -17.44 11.48
C VAL A 588 -12.15 -16.45 10.35
N THR A 589 -11.12 -16.17 9.57
CA THR A 589 -11.20 -15.38 8.33
C THR A 589 -10.72 -16.22 7.16
N LEU A 590 -11.55 -16.35 6.13
CA LEU A 590 -11.19 -16.97 4.85
C LEU A 590 -11.15 -15.88 3.78
N MET A 591 -10.08 -15.83 2.99
CA MET A 591 -9.97 -14.93 1.85
C MET A 591 -9.56 -15.71 0.59
N LEU A 592 -10.27 -15.43 -0.51
CA LEU A 592 -9.98 -15.93 -1.84
C LEU A 592 -9.87 -14.72 -2.78
N GLU A 593 -8.81 -14.66 -3.57
CA GLU A 593 -8.62 -13.64 -4.59
C GLU A 593 -8.16 -14.28 -5.89
N TYR A 594 -8.72 -13.83 -7.01
CA TYR A 594 -8.28 -14.17 -8.35
C TYR A 594 -7.93 -12.89 -9.11
N SER A 595 -6.80 -12.88 -9.81
CA SER A 595 -6.37 -11.76 -10.65
C SER A 595 -5.98 -12.24 -12.05
N LYS A 596 -6.41 -11.48 -13.07
CA LYS A 596 -5.94 -11.61 -14.45
C LYS A 596 -5.29 -10.29 -14.87
N THR A 597 -4.02 -10.33 -15.24
CA THR A 597 -3.25 -9.17 -15.69
C THR A 597 -2.85 -9.33 -17.15
N ASP A 598 -3.20 -8.33 -17.95
CA ASP A 598 -2.83 -8.22 -19.36
C ASP A 598 -1.66 -7.23 -19.52
N GLY A 599 -0.68 -7.57 -20.37
CA GLY A 599 0.49 -6.75 -20.63
C GLY A 599 1.47 -6.65 -19.46
N THR A 600 1.59 -7.70 -18.64
CA THR A 600 2.47 -7.71 -17.45
C THR A 600 3.88 -7.25 -17.80
N ILE A 601 4.41 -6.31 -17.01
CA ILE A 601 5.79 -5.85 -17.15
C ILE A 601 6.69 -6.86 -16.45
N MET A 602 7.61 -7.47 -17.18
CA MET A 602 8.51 -8.50 -16.67
C MET A 602 9.92 -8.27 -17.17
N THR A 603 10.91 -8.53 -16.33
CA THR A 603 12.32 -8.47 -16.72
C THR A 603 12.63 -9.64 -17.65
N TRP A 604 13.30 -9.35 -18.77
CA TRP A 604 13.66 -10.33 -19.78
C TRP A 604 15.06 -10.06 -20.31
N SER A 605 15.70 -11.06 -20.90
CA SER A 605 17.02 -10.95 -21.51
C SER A 605 16.95 -11.15 -23.02
N VAL A 606 17.75 -10.39 -23.75
CA VAL A 606 17.97 -10.57 -25.18
C VAL A 606 19.48 -10.57 -25.46
N PRO A 607 19.97 -11.31 -26.47
CA PRO A 607 21.36 -11.19 -26.89
C PRO A 607 21.61 -9.77 -27.39
N TYR A 608 22.67 -9.12 -26.89
CA TYR A 608 23.06 -7.77 -27.30
C TYR A 608 23.93 -7.80 -28.56
N ASN A 609 24.90 -8.72 -28.58
CA ASN A 609 25.82 -8.94 -29.68
C ASN A 609 26.23 -10.43 -29.75
N ASP A 610 27.07 -10.77 -30.72
CA ASP A 610 27.59 -12.13 -30.89
C ASP A 610 28.76 -12.46 -29.93
N GLU A 611 29.15 -11.53 -29.06
CA GLU A 611 30.29 -11.67 -28.12
C GLU A 611 29.86 -12.19 -26.74
N GLY A 612 28.64 -12.73 -26.62
CA GLY A 612 28.16 -13.32 -25.37
C GLY A 612 27.45 -12.36 -24.41
N ILE A 613 27.27 -11.09 -24.79
CA ILE A 613 26.66 -10.08 -23.92
C ILE A 613 25.14 -10.22 -23.94
N ALA A 614 24.53 -10.39 -22.76
CA ALA A 614 23.09 -10.36 -22.58
C ALA A 614 22.62 -8.97 -22.11
N LEU A 615 21.63 -8.40 -22.78
CA LEU A 615 20.96 -7.18 -22.36
C LEU A 615 19.68 -7.54 -21.60
N VAL A 616 19.67 -7.25 -20.31
CA VAL A 616 18.52 -7.41 -19.43
C VAL A 616 17.67 -6.14 -19.46
N LYS A 617 16.40 -6.26 -19.83
CA LYS A 617 15.46 -5.13 -19.87
C LYS A 617 14.03 -5.54 -19.55
N PRO A 618 13.20 -4.63 -19.00
CA PRO A 618 11.79 -4.90 -18.82
C PRO A 618 11.02 -4.88 -20.15
N ILE A 619 10.09 -5.82 -20.33
CA ILE A 619 9.17 -5.91 -21.48
C ILE A 619 7.74 -6.12 -21.02
N ASN A 620 6.77 -5.76 -21.87
CA ASN A 620 5.40 -6.24 -21.71
C ASN A 620 5.29 -7.64 -22.32
N ILE A 621 4.77 -8.61 -21.57
CA ILE A 621 4.48 -9.94 -22.12
C ILE A 621 3.07 -10.00 -22.72
N ASP A 622 2.96 -10.71 -23.85
CA ASP A 622 1.72 -10.82 -24.62
C ASP A 622 0.71 -11.82 -24.01
N THR A 623 1.18 -12.68 -23.12
CA THR A 623 0.37 -13.70 -22.46
C THR A 623 -0.16 -13.21 -21.13
N PRO A 624 -1.47 -13.35 -20.84
CA PRO A 624 -2.04 -12.91 -19.57
C PRO A 624 -1.45 -13.66 -18.37
N TYR A 625 -0.97 -12.91 -17.38
CA TYR A 625 -0.58 -13.46 -16.08
C TYR A 625 -1.82 -13.63 -15.22
N ARG A 626 -2.08 -14.87 -14.77
CA ARG A 626 -3.19 -15.16 -13.86
C ARG A 626 -2.65 -15.73 -12.57
N ASN A 627 -3.19 -15.30 -11.44
CA ASN A 627 -2.89 -15.90 -10.15
C ASN A 627 -4.15 -15.98 -9.28
N MET A 628 -4.07 -16.83 -8.26
CA MET A 628 -5.04 -16.89 -7.19
C MET A 628 -4.30 -16.80 -5.86
N THR A 629 -4.91 -16.20 -4.86
CA THR A 629 -4.43 -16.21 -3.48
C THR A 629 -5.56 -16.72 -2.61
N ALA A 630 -5.29 -17.75 -1.83
CA ALA A 630 -6.25 -18.33 -0.89
C ALA A 630 -5.58 -18.46 0.47
N PHE A 631 -6.20 -17.91 1.52
CA PHE A 631 -5.67 -18.09 2.87
C PHE A 631 -6.77 -18.17 3.92
N LEU A 632 -6.45 -18.89 4.99
CA LEU A 632 -7.21 -19.01 6.22
C LEU A 632 -6.42 -18.34 7.34
N ASN A 633 -7.04 -17.43 8.07
CA ASN A 633 -6.47 -16.78 9.25
C ASN A 633 -7.32 -17.12 10.48
N LEU A 634 -6.65 -17.50 11.57
CA LEU A 634 -7.25 -17.90 12.84
C LEU A 634 -6.67 -17.03 13.96
N THR A 635 -7.55 -16.34 14.71
CA THR A 635 -7.14 -15.47 15.82
C THR A 635 -7.80 -15.78 17.17
N PRO A 636 -7.72 -17.03 17.68
CA PRO A 636 -8.30 -17.37 18.98
C PRO A 636 -7.47 -16.78 20.15
N THR A 637 -8.14 -16.50 21.26
CA THR A 637 -7.51 -16.12 22.54
C THR A 637 -7.96 -17.09 23.64
N ILE A 638 -7.01 -17.64 24.39
CA ILE A 638 -7.23 -18.56 25.51
C ILE A 638 -6.46 -18.04 26.72
N GLY A 639 -7.15 -17.37 27.66
CA GLY A 639 -6.51 -16.71 28.80
C GLY A 639 -5.43 -15.72 28.32
N PRO A 640 -4.21 -15.70 28.89
CA PRO A 640 -3.17 -14.74 28.52
C PRO A 640 -2.61 -14.97 27.10
N TRP A 641 -2.94 -16.08 26.44
CA TRP A 641 -2.39 -16.50 25.16
C TRP A 641 -3.31 -16.11 24.00
N THR A 642 -2.81 -15.32 23.06
CA THR A 642 -3.46 -15.07 21.78
C THR A 642 -2.62 -15.60 20.63
N MET A 643 -3.31 -16.28 19.72
CA MET A 643 -2.73 -16.84 18.50
C MET A 643 -3.12 -15.94 17.31
N ASN A 644 -2.23 -15.83 16.34
CA ASN A 644 -2.55 -15.35 15.00
C ASN A 644 -1.88 -16.31 14.02
N TYR A 645 -2.69 -17.22 13.46
CA TYR A 645 -2.23 -18.27 12.56
C TYR A 645 -2.80 -18.06 11.17
N THR A 646 -1.93 -17.80 10.21
CA THR A 646 -2.28 -17.71 8.78
C THR A 646 -1.71 -18.90 8.05
N VAL A 647 -2.50 -19.53 7.18
CA VAL A 647 -2.01 -20.53 6.21
C VAL A 647 -2.62 -20.21 4.85
N GLY A 648 -1.80 -20.25 3.79
CA GLY A 648 -2.28 -19.91 2.47
C GLY A 648 -1.45 -20.49 1.34
N LEU A 649 -1.98 -20.31 0.13
CA LEU A 649 -1.34 -20.70 -1.12
C LEU A 649 -1.58 -19.69 -2.23
N ILE A 650 -0.62 -19.61 -3.15
CA ILE A 650 -0.58 -18.70 -4.29
C ILE A 650 -0.23 -19.51 -5.56
N PRO A 651 -1.21 -20.16 -6.21
CA PRO A 651 -1.01 -20.71 -7.54
C PRO A 651 -1.00 -19.63 -8.62
N GLN A 652 -0.26 -19.87 -9.69
CA GLN A 652 -0.23 -19.04 -10.87
C GLN A 652 -0.41 -19.84 -12.16
N TRP A 653 -0.84 -19.14 -13.22
CA TRP A 653 -0.93 -19.63 -14.59
C TRP A 653 -0.27 -18.65 -15.54
N LEU A 654 0.94 -18.99 -15.96
CA LEU A 654 1.80 -18.21 -16.83
C LEU A 654 2.54 -19.14 -17.80
N THR A 655 2.41 -18.85 -19.08
CA THR A 655 3.20 -19.49 -20.13
C THR A 655 3.70 -18.37 -21.02
N ILE A 656 5.01 -18.27 -21.19
CA ILE A 656 5.64 -17.21 -21.96
C ILE A 656 6.22 -17.84 -23.21
N ASN A 657 5.89 -17.26 -24.36
CA ASN A 657 6.53 -17.56 -25.62
C ASN A 657 7.54 -16.44 -25.87
N ALA A 658 8.82 -16.78 -25.87
CA ALA A 658 9.87 -15.78 -26.00
C ALA A 658 10.88 -16.17 -27.06
N PRO A 659 11.51 -15.19 -27.72
CA PRO A 659 12.65 -15.44 -28.57
C PRO A 659 13.71 -16.23 -27.81
N ASP A 660 14.14 -17.35 -28.39
CA ASP A 660 15.19 -18.19 -27.82
C ASP A 660 16.07 -18.71 -28.95
N PRO A 661 17.36 -18.33 -28.97
CA PRO A 661 18.26 -18.70 -30.06
C PRO A 661 18.58 -20.20 -30.07
N ARG A 662 18.24 -20.95 -29.01
CA ARG A 662 18.43 -22.41 -28.94
C ARG A 662 17.35 -23.20 -29.67
N GLU A 663 16.18 -22.62 -29.89
CA GLU A 663 15.06 -23.30 -30.53
C GLU A 663 15.12 -23.13 -32.05
N PRO A 664 14.95 -24.20 -32.86
CA PRO A 664 14.92 -24.07 -34.32
C PRO A 664 13.80 -23.16 -34.85
N SER A 665 12.70 -23.05 -34.11
CA SER A 665 11.59 -22.14 -34.40
C SER A 665 11.93 -20.67 -34.08
N GLY A 666 13.02 -20.41 -33.37
CA GLY A 666 13.38 -19.13 -32.79
C GLY A 666 12.57 -18.73 -31.56
N VAL A 667 11.65 -19.57 -31.09
CA VAL A 667 10.73 -19.26 -29.96
C VAL A 667 10.62 -20.46 -29.02
N ARG A 668 10.90 -20.24 -27.73
CA ARG A 668 10.69 -21.22 -26.65
C ARG A 668 9.40 -20.88 -25.89
N ALA A 669 8.56 -21.89 -25.70
CA ALA A 669 7.39 -21.82 -24.83
C ALA A 669 7.75 -22.33 -23.43
N THR A 670 7.88 -21.42 -22.46
CA THR A 670 8.22 -21.76 -21.07
C THR A 670 7.00 -21.63 -20.18
N SER A 671 6.67 -22.70 -19.43
CA SER A 671 5.52 -22.77 -18.53
C SER A 671 5.95 -22.65 -17.06
N PHE A 672 5.40 -21.67 -16.35
CA PHE A 672 5.69 -21.39 -14.93
C PHE A 672 4.50 -21.80 -14.04
N ASN A 673 4.01 -23.02 -14.25
CA ASN A 673 2.76 -23.54 -13.69
C ASN A 673 3.01 -24.74 -12.78
N GLY A 674 1.99 -25.11 -11.97
CA GLY A 674 1.95 -26.42 -11.29
C GLY A 674 2.80 -26.54 -10.02
N ARG A 675 3.49 -25.47 -9.60
CA ARG A 675 4.23 -25.41 -8.32
C ARG A 675 3.80 -24.17 -7.53
N PRO A 676 2.63 -24.21 -6.86
CA PRO A 676 2.13 -23.07 -6.09
C PRO A 676 3.02 -22.77 -4.90
N LEU A 677 3.14 -21.49 -4.56
CA LEU A 677 3.77 -21.08 -3.31
C LEU A 677 2.80 -21.30 -2.15
N CYS A 678 3.20 -22.02 -1.11
CA CYS A 678 2.46 -22.12 0.13
C CYS A 678 3.18 -21.34 1.22
N PHE A 679 2.42 -20.74 2.13
CA PHE A 679 2.99 -20.00 3.25
C PHE A 679 2.18 -20.22 4.52
N ALA A 680 2.84 -20.06 5.67
CA ALA A 680 2.22 -20.07 6.97
C ALA A 680 2.87 -19.04 7.89
N GLU A 681 2.08 -18.43 8.75
CA GLU A 681 2.54 -17.53 9.80
C GLU A 681 1.92 -17.98 11.11
N LEU A 682 2.75 -18.20 12.13
CA LEU A 682 2.31 -18.74 13.41
C LEU A 682 2.78 -17.85 14.55
N PHE A 683 2.03 -16.79 14.85
CA PHE A 683 2.37 -15.85 15.90
C PHE A 683 1.61 -16.10 17.20
N ASN A 684 2.34 -16.07 18.32
CA ASN A 684 1.82 -16.23 19.67
C ASN A 684 2.19 -15.01 20.49
N THR A 685 1.21 -14.47 21.22
CA THR A 685 1.41 -13.36 22.15
C THR A 685 0.88 -13.75 23.52
N PHE A 686 1.71 -13.62 24.55
CA PHE A 686 1.37 -13.87 25.94
C PHE A 686 1.41 -12.56 26.71
N THR A 687 0.27 -12.11 27.23
CA THR A 687 0.16 -10.86 27.99
C THR A 687 -0.06 -11.16 29.47
N PHE A 688 0.81 -10.63 30.34
CA PHE A 688 0.78 -10.87 31.78
C PHE A 688 0.56 -9.58 32.58
N LYS A 689 0.13 -9.75 33.84
CA LYS A 689 -0.06 -8.65 34.78
C LYS A 689 1.25 -7.88 35.01
N GLY A 690 1.11 -6.60 35.37
CA GLY A 690 2.24 -5.71 35.58
C GLY A 690 2.90 -5.19 34.31
N GLY A 691 2.30 -5.35 33.12
CA GLY A 691 2.80 -4.77 31.87
C GLY A 691 3.93 -5.58 31.22
N TRP A 692 3.94 -6.90 31.42
CA TRP A 692 4.86 -7.82 30.73
C TRP A 692 4.16 -8.46 29.52
N GLN A 693 4.88 -8.58 28.42
CA GLN A 693 4.42 -9.27 27.22
C GLN A 693 5.55 -10.07 26.59
N PHE A 694 5.23 -11.27 26.14
CA PHE A 694 6.13 -12.18 25.44
C PHE A 694 5.52 -12.55 24.10
N GLU A 695 6.35 -12.60 23.07
CA GLU A 695 5.96 -12.93 21.72
C GLU A 695 6.88 -14.02 21.19
N LEU A 696 6.28 -15.00 20.52
CA LEU A 696 6.99 -16.04 19.80
C LEU A 696 6.24 -16.31 18.51
N GLY A 697 6.89 -16.19 17.38
CA GLY A 697 6.27 -16.60 16.14
C GLY A 697 7.24 -16.81 15.01
N GLY A 698 6.74 -17.43 13.96
CA GLY A 698 7.56 -17.64 12.79
C GLY A 698 6.76 -17.68 11.51
N THR A 699 7.46 -17.47 10.41
CA THR A 699 6.94 -17.54 9.06
C THR A 699 7.58 -18.73 8.35
N VAL A 700 6.78 -19.44 7.55
CA VAL A 700 7.21 -20.54 6.70
C VAL A 700 6.77 -20.21 5.28
N GLN A 701 7.66 -20.39 4.32
CA GLN A 701 7.33 -20.33 2.91
C GLN A 701 7.92 -21.54 2.19
N THR A 702 7.13 -22.18 1.34
CA THR A 702 7.59 -23.33 0.55
C THR A 702 8.33 -22.89 -0.71
N LYS A 703 8.85 -23.87 -1.44
CA LYS A 703 9.23 -23.69 -2.84
C LYS A 703 7.98 -23.39 -3.69
N GLY A 704 8.15 -22.69 -4.80
CA GLY A 704 7.05 -22.35 -5.69
C GLY A 704 7.45 -21.33 -6.75
N TYR A 705 6.64 -21.20 -7.80
CA TYR A 705 6.82 -20.15 -8.79
C TYR A 705 6.27 -18.80 -8.31
N VAL A 706 7.03 -17.75 -8.59
CA VAL A 706 6.61 -16.35 -8.51
C VAL A 706 7.03 -15.69 -9.82
N GLU A 707 6.05 -15.39 -10.68
CA GLU A 707 6.29 -14.89 -12.03
C GLU A 707 7.22 -15.85 -12.82
N ASN A 708 8.34 -15.36 -13.37
CA ASN A 708 9.34 -16.15 -14.09
C ASN A 708 10.46 -16.74 -13.20
N ALA A 709 10.33 -16.60 -11.87
CA ALA A 709 11.27 -17.14 -10.90
C ALA A 709 10.69 -18.34 -10.13
N TYR A 710 11.55 -19.28 -9.78
CA TYR A 710 11.26 -20.41 -8.91
C TYR A 710 12.05 -20.29 -7.62
N LEU A 711 11.35 -20.25 -6.49
CA LEU A 711 11.96 -20.25 -5.16
C LEU A 711 12.41 -21.67 -4.80
N GLU A 712 13.69 -21.84 -4.52
CA GLU A 712 14.34 -23.15 -4.38
C GLU A 712 14.52 -23.59 -2.92
N THR A 713 14.40 -22.68 -1.96
CA THR A 713 14.53 -22.97 -0.53
C THR A 713 13.18 -22.93 0.19
N TYR A 714 13.04 -23.79 1.21
CA TYR A 714 12.04 -23.55 2.25
C TYR A 714 12.58 -22.44 3.13
N ASN A 715 11.83 -21.34 3.24
CA ASN A 715 12.21 -20.22 4.09
C ASN A 715 11.51 -20.36 5.44
N PHE A 716 12.26 -20.34 6.53
CA PHE A 716 11.73 -20.34 7.89
C PHE A 716 12.42 -19.25 8.71
N ASP A 717 11.63 -18.33 9.26
CA ASP A 717 12.10 -17.27 10.15
C ASP A 717 11.42 -17.45 11.52
N LEU A 718 12.22 -17.58 12.58
CA LEU A 718 11.75 -17.63 13.96
C LEU A 718 12.10 -16.33 14.68
N THR A 719 11.06 -15.66 15.18
CA THR A 719 11.16 -14.39 15.91
C THR A 719 10.64 -14.54 17.33
N ALA A 720 11.27 -13.84 18.27
CA ALA A 720 10.78 -13.74 19.64
C ALA A 720 11.01 -12.33 20.19
N ALA A 721 10.09 -11.88 21.04
CA ALA A 721 10.23 -10.58 21.69
C ALA A 721 9.77 -10.63 23.14
N ILE A 722 10.39 -9.81 23.98
CA ILE A 722 9.95 -9.51 25.34
C ILE A 722 9.81 -8.00 25.50
N GLN A 723 8.70 -7.60 26.10
CA GLN A 723 8.38 -6.19 26.32
C GLN A 723 7.99 -5.95 27.77
N LYS A 724 8.42 -4.78 28.27
CA LYS A 724 8.04 -4.26 29.58
C LYS A 724 7.53 -2.83 29.47
N THR A 725 6.29 -2.63 29.89
CA THR A 725 5.72 -1.31 30.16
C THR A 725 6.09 -0.89 31.59
N LEU A 726 6.85 0.21 31.73
CA LEU A 726 7.41 0.66 33.01
C LEU A 726 6.49 1.62 33.77
N LEU A 727 5.77 2.50 33.06
CA LEU A 727 4.85 3.47 33.66
C LEU A 727 3.40 3.02 33.54
N LYS A 728 2.58 3.29 34.55
CA LYS A 728 1.18 2.81 34.63
C LYS A 728 0.28 3.33 33.50
N ASP A 729 0.62 4.48 32.93
CA ASP A 729 -0.06 5.10 31.78
C ASP A 729 0.45 4.59 30.43
N GLY A 730 1.38 3.63 30.44
CA GLY A 730 1.99 3.08 29.25
C GLY A 730 2.87 4.04 28.48
N SER A 731 3.37 5.11 29.12
CA SER A 731 4.18 6.14 28.46
C SER A 731 5.63 5.75 28.22
N LEU A 732 6.16 4.77 28.98
CA LEU A 732 7.54 4.28 28.84
C LEU A 732 7.53 2.76 28.62
N VAL A 733 8.11 2.33 27.51
CA VAL A 733 8.18 0.93 27.08
C VAL A 733 9.61 0.56 26.70
N LEU A 734 10.08 -0.58 27.19
CA LEU A 734 11.31 -1.24 26.76
C LEU A 734 10.96 -2.53 26.04
N ARG A 735 11.63 -2.81 24.92
CA ARG A 735 11.46 -4.04 24.14
C ARG A 735 12.82 -4.60 23.74
N LEU A 736 12.97 -5.91 23.88
CA LEU A 736 14.08 -6.69 23.33
C LEU A 736 13.49 -7.72 22.37
N GLU A 737 14.01 -7.76 21.15
CA GLU A 737 13.52 -8.61 20.07
C GLU A 737 14.68 -9.35 19.42
N GLY A 738 14.45 -10.60 19.03
CA GLY A 738 15.36 -11.41 18.23
C GLY A 738 14.66 -11.86 16.95
N SER A 739 15.34 -11.71 15.81
CA SER A 739 14.86 -12.10 14.49
C SER A 739 15.76 -13.19 13.89
N ASP A 740 15.18 -14.09 13.09
CA ASP A 740 15.84 -15.26 12.50
C ASP A 740 16.70 -16.04 13.50
N LEU A 741 16.11 -16.36 14.66
CA LEU A 741 16.82 -16.99 15.78
C LEU A 741 17.44 -18.35 15.42
N THR A 742 16.89 -19.03 14.41
CA THR A 742 17.37 -20.32 13.88
C THR A 742 18.40 -20.20 12.76
N ARG A 743 18.65 -19.00 12.22
CA ARG A 743 19.57 -18.76 11.09
C ARG A 743 19.20 -19.61 9.85
N THR A 744 17.91 -19.69 9.57
CA THR A 744 17.35 -20.51 8.48
C THR A 744 16.73 -19.67 7.39
N ALA A 745 16.58 -18.37 7.62
CA ALA A 745 16.09 -17.45 6.60
C ALA A 745 17.08 -17.42 5.42
N SER A 746 16.64 -17.91 4.26
CA SER A 746 17.48 -17.97 3.05
C SER A 746 16.61 -17.88 1.80
N ASN A 747 17.18 -17.30 0.74
CA ASN A 747 16.45 -17.08 -0.50
C ASN A 747 17.27 -17.59 -1.69
N SER A 748 17.11 -18.86 -2.04
CA SER A 748 17.65 -19.39 -3.29
C SER A 748 16.61 -19.30 -4.39
N ILE A 749 17.01 -18.81 -5.55
CA ILE A 749 16.12 -18.49 -6.66
C ILE A 749 16.71 -18.98 -7.98
N ALA A 750 15.87 -19.64 -8.77
CA ALA A 750 16.15 -20.02 -10.15
C ALA A 750 15.25 -19.19 -11.07
N THR A 751 15.82 -18.37 -11.95
CA THR A 751 15.07 -17.46 -12.82
C THR A 751 15.37 -17.73 -14.29
N ASP A 752 14.34 -17.70 -15.12
CA ASP A 752 14.45 -17.82 -16.57
C ASP A 752 14.08 -16.48 -17.23
N PHE A 753 15.05 -15.88 -17.91
CA PHE A 753 14.94 -14.62 -18.63
C PHE A 753 14.90 -14.82 -20.16
N GLY A 754 14.70 -16.04 -20.65
CA GLY A 754 14.72 -16.37 -22.08
C GLY A 754 16.07 -16.91 -22.52
N CYS A 755 16.90 -16.06 -23.15
CA CYS A 755 18.25 -16.43 -23.56
C CYS A 755 19.26 -16.42 -22.39
N GLN A 756 18.80 -16.24 -21.15
CA GLN A 756 19.61 -16.28 -19.95
C GLN A 756 18.87 -16.98 -18.81
N THR A 757 19.59 -17.76 -18.00
CA THR A 757 19.08 -18.34 -16.75
C THR A 757 20.02 -18.01 -15.60
N ILE A 758 19.46 -17.74 -14.43
CA ILE A 758 20.22 -17.45 -13.20
C ILE A 758 19.77 -18.41 -12.11
N ASN A 759 20.70 -19.16 -11.52
CA ASN A 759 20.50 -19.90 -10.28
C ASN A 759 21.35 -19.25 -9.21
N GLN A 760 20.74 -18.70 -8.17
CA GLN A 760 21.44 -17.95 -7.15
C GLN A 760 20.97 -18.34 -5.76
N ALA A 761 21.88 -18.84 -4.94
CA ALA A 761 21.66 -19.11 -3.53
C ALA A 761 22.09 -17.89 -2.72
N ASN A 762 21.14 -17.18 -2.10
CA ASN A 762 21.44 -16.00 -1.29
C ASN A 762 21.36 -16.30 0.20
N GLN A 763 22.38 -15.84 0.93
CA GLN A 763 22.40 -15.73 2.37
C GLN A 763 22.54 -14.26 2.75
N TRP A 764 21.61 -13.76 3.56
CA TRP A 764 21.56 -12.37 4.01
C TRP A 764 21.83 -12.29 5.51
N ASP A 765 22.28 -11.13 5.96
CA ASP A 765 22.38 -10.80 7.39
C ASP A 765 20.99 -10.56 8.03
N THR A 766 20.28 -11.65 8.33
CA THR A 766 18.92 -11.67 8.89
C THR A 766 18.90 -11.84 10.40
N ARG A 767 19.90 -12.52 10.98
CA ARG A 767 19.92 -12.87 12.40
C ARG A 767 20.35 -11.70 13.27
N ARG A 768 19.39 -11.13 14.00
CA ARG A 768 19.57 -9.84 14.68
C ARG A 768 18.95 -9.81 16.07
N ILE A 769 19.55 -9.01 16.96
CA ILE A 769 18.96 -8.61 18.24
C ILE A 769 18.69 -7.11 18.20
N LYS A 770 17.47 -6.70 18.55
CA LYS A 770 17.03 -5.31 18.58
C LYS A 770 16.60 -4.91 19.99
N PHE A 771 17.22 -3.87 20.52
CA PHE A 771 16.74 -3.18 21.72
C PHE A 771 16.00 -1.91 21.31
N SER A 772 14.86 -1.64 21.95
CA SER A 772 14.06 -0.44 21.69
C SER A 772 13.59 0.22 22.99
N LEU A 773 13.74 1.54 23.04
CA LEU A 773 13.22 2.44 24.06
C LEU A 773 12.16 3.34 23.42
N ARG A 774 11.02 3.49 24.08
CA ARG A 774 10.04 4.51 23.72
C ARG A 774 9.55 5.28 24.92
N TYR A 775 9.49 6.60 24.78
CA TYR A 775 8.94 7.50 25.78
C TYR A 775 8.01 8.53 25.15
N ARG A 776 6.84 8.73 25.74
CA ARG A 776 5.86 9.72 25.30
C ARG A 776 5.38 10.61 26.44
N PHE A 777 4.97 11.81 26.10
CA PHE A 777 4.38 12.76 27.03
C PHE A 777 3.24 13.51 26.33
N ASN A 778 2.05 13.53 26.94
CA ASN A 778 0.86 14.23 26.42
C ASN A 778 0.60 14.00 24.91
N ASN A 779 0.89 12.79 24.41
CA ASN A 779 0.77 12.49 22.98
C ASN A 779 -0.71 12.50 22.58
N ALA A 780 -1.07 13.37 21.63
CA ALA A 780 -2.44 13.58 21.19
C ALA A 780 -2.61 13.21 19.71
N LYS A 781 -3.83 12.79 19.32
CA LYS A 781 -4.14 12.43 17.92
C LYS A 781 -3.80 13.59 16.99
N SER A 782 -3.05 13.33 15.91
CA SER A 782 -2.83 14.32 14.84
C SER A 782 -4.18 14.85 14.34
N LYS A 783 -4.34 16.18 14.29
CA LYS A 783 -5.51 16.81 13.67
C LYS A 783 -5.31 17.09 12.18
N TYR A 784 -4.16 16.72 11.62
CA TYR A 784 -3.92 16.82 10.19
C TYR A 784 -4.93 15.95 9.42
N LYS A 785 -5.62 16.54 8.44
CA LYS A 785 -6.62 15.85 7.61
C LYS A 785 -6.28 15.80 6.12
N GLY A 786 -5.11 16.29 5.71
CA GLY A 786 -4.70 16.24 4.31
C GLY A 786 -4.54 14.80 3.83
N THR A 787 -5.30 14.41 2.82
CA THR A 787 -5.29 13.06 2.24
C THR A 787 -4.23 12.92 1.13
N GLY A 788 -3.78 14.05 0.58
CA GLY A 788 -2.78 14.16 -0.48
C GLY A 788 -3.33 13.91 -1.90
N ALA A 789 -2.57 14.32 -2.90
CA ALA A 789 -2.83 14.14 -4.32
C ALA A 789 -1.59 13.56 -5.04
N GLY A 790 -1.80 12.85 -6.16
CA GLY A 790 -0.70 12.38 -7.01
C GLY A 790 0.21 11.34 -6.35
N VAL A 791 -0.41 10.50 -5.52
CA VAL A 791 0.27 9.54 -4.65
C VAL A 791 1.12 8.54 -5.43
N GLU A 792 0.60 7.98 -6.52
CA GLU A 792 1.34 7.05 -7.36
C GLU A 792 2.46 7.76 -8.10
N GLN A 793 2.18 8.95 -8.64
CA GLN A 793 3.15 9.74 -9.36
C GLN A 793 4.37 10.09 -8.49
N LYS A 794 4.16 10.32 -7.18
CA LYS A 794 5.24 10.49 -6.18
C LYS A 794 6.07 9.23 -5.98
N ALA A 795 5.47 8.04 -5.99
CA ALA A 795 6.14 6.77 -5.76
C ALA A 795 6.94 6.26 -6.97
N ARG A 796 6.69 6.80 -8.16
CA ARG A 796 7.42 6.47 -9.40
C ARG A 796 8.64 7.36 -9.67
N MET A 797 8.72 8.53 -9.02
CA MET A 797 9.87 9.45 -9.07
C MET A 797 10.92 9.04 -8.06
#